data_AF-A0A486P6E2-F1
#
_entry.id   AF-A0A486P6E2-F1
#
_cell.length_a   1.000
_cell.length_b   1.000
_cell.length_c   1.000
_cell.angle_alpha   90.00
_cell.angle_beta   90.00
_cell.angle_gamma   90.00
#
_symmetry.space_group_name_H-M   'P 1'
#
loop_
_entity.id
_entity.type
_entity.pdbx_description
1 polymer ?
#
loop_
_entity_poly.entity_id
_entity_poly.type
_entity_poly.pdbx_seq_one_letter_code
_entity_poly.pdbx_strand_id
1 'polypeptide(L)'
;MAQVPLPTPTDNEVPSTDIRDHLFAGAKLDEAMTSSQLTYIDRLGVEHITFAGFESKANDTIIAVGHSAAVSQSIVSASAQAAIQDINSTVTQTANDAAVVLSGLGYLPPAPFSSGLSVSSTRFTVTYNGNTYAAVADKVPFTTTSTFDGSQWRLLAGVMSGDVMTIVDAADTVVHVMPGPSGSPATDTARLQAALEKRGTILCLNPGTYYYSSTSTIRSNTRLVIGHGVAWEKDINSVWGPFLRNAAYSNSRYAVTSMTVSTSYSDPWKDNVSSSGLKAYLNIACPRHNFIAGDYVAFYGAVEFGFDGIMKVVSVTDGDNFVVEAHNLPKGTSATYDAWANGLFCFKADENISVEIYGRLDGKCTQLKASGEPSDTMKLYLMGMIFHGIMNGSLYINSIRRMRKYSALIANVRNFVVPFANIDNYSDGLHFMPPYVGVHIKTIAGAGGDDIFALTGGDFAHYEISRGHGYDITCDKLNPQNALCAVKITGNAPYRFWNINIGGITGLTQTDAIKAIWDTNLTYTAIGTLKIGLFDCAVQIGSGLKLTADEIDSVVIDEYVISQKSINGWDIAVGDSSRNNVAIKSLIVRNVRLKTPDVAVTRFLQLGRAAEVDYVDIHSGCLNISALGSGFIYSNGATDTLAANKTSRIKLSGKISAPSANYVVMFLNGMNDAIDVSGLDFEGFANLIRTSKTVAPWKKDHIDINARGLRAYDINRLFTLYAGKWKIGFSGEVLTPGALKLTPIFMGYNTTLHIDGYARVEGSSELMVTPSGSFTLVNSLVIPTAESMVAGDVAPVIHSYDKRNLLPLAFATAPQAGEELTNAVSGQKENRLKYGHFGWVPESDWRNYQVAGDATAAVYRPLFDRGNVWHVNGIKQNITIAQSSSNWSVLKPGARVAVMVTQDSIGGHTVAFDPANFTFGYTPATEAPAGTTSVYEFVYQGGGKFYSMIPNVWA
;
A
#
# COMPACT_ATOMS: atom_id res chain seq x y z
N MET A 1 12.76 33.34 60.55
CA MET A 1 14.19 33.28 60.16
C MET A 1 14.31 33.93 58.79
N ALA A 2 15.31 34.78 58.57
CA ALA A 2 15.57 35.30 57.22
C ALA A 2 15.97 34.12 56.32
N GLN A 3 15.32 33.98 55.16
CA GLN A 3 15.73 32.99 54.14
C GLN A 3 17.11 33.40 53.63
N VAL A 4 18.13 32.57 53.88
CA VAL A 4 19.44 32.72 53.24
C VAL A 4 19.29 32.27 51.79
N PRO A 5 19.64 33.08 50.79
CA PRO A 5 19.54 32.68 49.38
C PRO A 5 20.50 31.52 49.09
N LEU A 6 20.05 30.57 48.27
CA LEU A 6 20.91 29.47 47.82
C LEU A 6 22.08 30.01 46.99
N PRO A 7 23.30 29.44 47.15
CA PRO A 7 24.44 29.83 46.33
C PRO A 7 24.20 29.46 44.86
N THR A 8 24.77 30.25 43.95
CA THR A 8 24.81 29.88 42.53
C THR A 8 25.76 28.67 42.34
N PRO A 9 25.29 27.55 41.79
CA PRO A 9 26.14 26.38 41.51
C PRO A 9 27.13 26.68 40.38
N THR A 10 28.14 25.82 40.24
CA THR A 10 29.14 25.85 39.17
C THR A 10 28.89 24.74 38.16
N ASP A 11 29.47 24.89 36.97
CA ASP A 11 29.40 23.89 35.88
C ASP A 11 30.44 22.75 36.05
N ASN A 12 30.98 22.54 37.26
CA ASN A 12 31.92 21.44 37.51
C ASN A 12 31.27 20.08 37.28
N GLU A 13 32.02 19.12 36.72
CA GLU A 13 31.57 17.74 36.49
C GLU A 13 31.09 17.05 37.79
N VAL A 14 30.30 15.99 37.67
CA VAL A 14 29.87 15.16 38.81
C VAL A 14 30.87 14.02 39.01
N PRO A 15 31.47 13.84 40.20
CA PRO A 15 31.26 14.59 41.45
C PRO A 15 32.06 15.90 41.51
N SER A 16 31.44 16.97 42.03
CA SER A 16 32.14 18.22 42.34
C SER A 16 32.69 18.18 43.76
N THR A 17 33.77 18.93 44.01
CA THR A 17 34.31 19.20 45.36
C THR A 17 34.02 20.64 45.81
N ASP A 18 33.35 21.44 44.98
CA ASP A 18 32.97 22.81 45.31
C ASP A 18 31.80 22.84 46.29
N ILE A 19 31.98 23.55 47.40
CA ILE A 19 30.99 23.65 48.47
C ILE A 19 29.66 24.25 48.00
N ARG A 20 29.66 25.11 46.97
CA ARG A 20 28.45 25.70 46.38
C ARG A 20 27.59 24.65 45.68
N ASP A 21 28.22 23.71 45.00
CA ASP A 21 27.54 22.60 44.33
C ASP A 21 26.92 21.65 45.34
N HIS A 22 27.65 21.35 46.43
CA HIS A 22 27.12 20.51 47.51
C HIS A 22 25.94 21.17 48.23
N LEU A 23 26.02 22.46 48.54
CA LEU A 23 24.94 23.17 49.22
C LEU A 23 23.70 23.33 48.33
N PHE A 24 23.88 23.64 47.04
CA PHE A 24 22.79 23.70 46.07
C PHE A 24 22.16 22.31 45.84
N ALA A 25 22.98 21.28 45.63
CA ALA A 25 22.50 19.91 45.45
C ALA A 25 21.77 19.39 46.70
N GLY A 26 22.25 19.73 47.91
CA GLY A 26 21.57 19.39 49.15
C GLY A 26 20.17 20.03 49.26
N ALA A 27 20.03 21.30 48.86
CA ALA A 27 18.74 21.98 48.83
C ALA A 27 17.80 21.44 47.75
N LYS A 28 18.34 21.08 46.58
CA LYS A 28 17.57 20.42 45.51
C LYS A 28 17.16 18.99 45.88
N LEU A 29 17.94 18.29 46.69
CA LEU A 29 17.57 16.99 47.23
C LEU A 29 16.41 17.11 48.24
N ASP A 30 16.43 18.13 49.10
CA ASP A 30 15.28 18.46 49.96
C ASP A 30 14.04 18.75 49.11
N GLU A 31 14.15 19.60 48.08
CA GLU A 31 13.07 19.87 47.12
C GLU A 31 12.58 18.59 46.44
N ALA A 32 13.48 17.71 45.99
CA ALA A 32 13.15 16.42 45.39
C ALA A 32 12.33 15.53 46.33
N MET A 33 12.60 15.56 47.64
CA MET A 33 11.98 14.64 48.60
C MET A 33 10.75 15.22 49.29
N THR A 34 10.66 16.54 49.45
CA THR A 34 9.63 17.20 50.28
C THR A 34 8.71 18.15 49.51
N SER A 35 9.05 18.54 48.29
CA SER A 35 8.21 19.42 47.47
C SER A 35 6.98 18.71 46.93
N SER A 36 5.89 19.45 46.78
CA SER A 36 4.67 19.02 46.07
C SER A 36 4.76 19.20 44.55
N GLN A 37 5.82 19.84 44.04
CA GLN A 37 6.07 19.93 42.59
C GLN A 37 6.45 18.55 42.04
N LEU A 38 6.09 18.26 40.78
CA LEU A 38 6.34 16.93 40.18
C LEU A 38 7.77 16.77 39.66
N THR A 39 8.44 17.88 39.37
CA THR A 39 9.82 17.93 38.87
C THR A 39 10.65 18.95 39.64
N TYR A 40 11.97 18.78 39.59
CA TYR A 40 12.95 19.74 40.07
C TYR A 40 14.09 19.85 39.06
N ILE A 41 14.78 20.99 39.04
CA ILE A 41 15.96 21.21 38.18
C ILE A 41 17.21 21.01 39.04
N ASP A 42 18.15 20.19 38.58
CA ASP A 42 19.42 19.96 39.25
C ASP A 42 20.42 21.11 39.04
N ARG A 43 21.63 20.96 39.58
CA ARG A 43 22.67 21.99 39.49
C ARG A 43 23.22 22.21 38.08
N LEU A 44 22.99 21.28 37.16
CA LEU A 44 23.44 21.34 35.76
C LEU A 44 22.32 21.82 34.81
N GLY A 45 21.16 22.21 35.36
CA GLY A 45 20.01 22.64 34.56
C GLY A 45 19.17 21.50 33.99
N VAL A 46 19.36 20.26 34.46
CA VAL A 46 18.58 19.09 33.99
C VAL A 46 17.35 18.90 34.88
N GLU A 47 16.20 18.66 34.26
CA GLU A 47 14.94 18.38 34.95
C GLU A 47 14.85 16.90 35.36
N HIS A 48 14.49 16.65 36.62
CA HIS A 48 14.29 15.31 37.19
C HIS A 48 12.95 15.25 37.93
N ILE A 49 12.47 14.03 38.18
CA ILE A 49 11.20 13.78 38.88
C ILE A 49 11.42 13.85 40.41
N THR A 50 10.53 14.51 41.13
CA THR A 50 10.48 14.51 42.61
C THR A 50 9.80 13.23 43.13
N PHE A 51 9.87 13.00 44.44
CA PHE A 51 9.13 11.91 45.08
C PHE A 51 7.61 12.04 44.88
N ALA A 52 7.05 13.25 44.96
CA ALA A 52 5.64 13.52 44.63
C ALA A 52 5.30 13.21 43.17
N GLY A 53 6.21 13.50 42.23
CA GLY A 53 6.07 13.11 40.83
C GLY A 53 6.11 11.59 40.60
N PHE A 54 6.91 10.87 41.39
CA PHE A 54 6.96 9.41 41.37
C PHE A 54 5.68 8.79 41.94
N GLU A 55 5.19 9.28 43.08
CA GLU A 55 3.92 8.85 43.68
C GLU A 55 2.74 9.08 42.74
N SER A 56 2.71 10.22 42.04
CA SER A 56 1.69 10.52 41.02
C SER A 56 1.69 9.48 39.90
N LYS A 57 2.86 9.19 39.30
CA LYS A 57 2.98 8.16 38.25
C LYS A 57 2.65 6.74 38.76
N ALA A 58 3.01 6.43 40.00
CA ALA A 58 2.66 5.16 40.63
C ALA A 58 1.14 5.04 40.83
N ASN A 59 0.48 6.10 41.29
CA ASN A 59 -0.98 6.16 41.43
C ASN A 59 -1.69 6.03 40.09
N ASP A 60 -1.23 6.71 39.04
CA ASP A 60 -1.77 6.58 37.67
C ASP A 60 -1.67 5.12 37.18
N THR A 61 -0.54 4.46 37.46
CA THR A 61 -0.32 3.05 37.10
C THR A 61 -1.25 2.13 37.89
N ILE A 62 -1.43 2.35 39.20
CA ILE A 62 -2.35 1.56 40.05
C ILE A 62 -3.79 1.73 39.59
N ILE A 63 -4.21 2.96 39.23
CA ILE A 63 -5.54 3.25 38.70
C ILE A 63 -5.73 2.56 37.35
N ALA A 64 -4.73 2.60 36.46
CA ALA A 64 -4.79 1.94 35.16
C ALA A 64 -4.91 0.41 35.30
N VAL A 65 -4.12 -0.21 36.18
CA VAL A 65 -4.22 -1.66 36.47
C VAL A 65 -5.55 -2.01 37.09
N GLY A 66 -6.05 -1.20 38.03
CA GLY A 66 -7.38 -1.36 38.63
C GLY A 66 -8.51 -1.27 37.60
N HIS A 67 -8.42 -0.32 36.67
CA HIS A 67 -9.37 -0.17 35.57
C HIS A 67 -9.30 -1.34 34.58
N SER A 68 -8.09 -1.81 34.21
CA SER A 68 -7.91 -2.98 33.36
C SER A 68 -8.42 -4.28 34.00
N ALA A 69 -8.24 -4.45 35.32
CA ALA A 69 -8.76 -5.58 36.07
C ALA A 69 -10.30 -5.53 36.17
N ALA A 70 -10.88 -4.35 36.42
CA ALA A 70 -12.33 -4.15 36.43
C ALA A 70 -12.97 -4.39 35.06
N VAL A 71 -12.32 -3.94 33.98
CA VAL A 71 -12.76 -4.20 32.59
C VAL A 71 -12.65 -5.68 32.24
N SER A 72 -11.58 -6.35 32.68
CA SER A 72 -11.43 -7.80 32.46
C SER A 72 -12.46 -8.60 33.25
N GLN A 73 -12.74 -8.23 34.52
CA GLN A 73 -13.84 -8.84 35.29
C GLN A 73 -15.21 -8.58 34.67
N SER A 74 -15.48 -7.37 34.16
CA SER A 74 -16.77 -7.05 33.54
C SER A 74 -16.99 -7.82 32.23
N ILE A 75 -15.95 -7.98 31.40
CA ILE A 75 -15.98 -8.83 30.19
C ILE A 75 -16.19 -10.31 30.55
N VAL A 76 -15.51 -10.82 31.59
CA VAL A 76 -15.69 -12.20 32.06
C VAL A 76 -17.10 -12.41 32.64
N SER A 77 -17.65 -11.45 33.39
CA SER A 77 -19.02 -11.55 33.90
C SER A 77 -20.08 -11.45 32.81
N ALA A 78 -19.88 -10.59 31.80
CA ALA A 78 -20.79 -10.44 30.67
C ALA A 78 -20.79 -11.69 29.77
N SER A 79 -19.61 -12.27 29.52
CA SER A 79 -19.50 -13.54 28.77
C SER A 79 -20.07 -14.73 29.55
N ALA A 80 -19.90 -14.79 30.87
CA ALA A 80 -20.54 -15.79 31.71
C ALA A 80 -22.08 -15.63 31.73
N GLN A 81 -22.60 -14.40 31.79
CA GLN A 81 -24.03 -14.12 31.74
C GLN A 81 -24.64 -14.43 30.38
N ALA A 82 -23.94 -14.10 29.28
CA ALA A 82 -24.33 -14.48 27.92
C ALA A 82 -24.35 -16.01 27.76
N ALA A 83 -23.33 -16.72 28.26
CA ALA A 83 -23.30 -18.19 28.25
C ALA A 83 -24.45 -18.80 29.07
N ILE A 84 -24.78 -18.23 30.23
CA ILE A 84 -25.93 -18.68 31.05
C ILE A 84 -27.26 -18.40 30.33
N GLN A 85 -27.39 -17.26 29.65
CA GLN A 85 -28.57 -16.96 28.82
C GLN A 85 -28.69 -17.91 27.63
N ASP A 86 -27.59 -18.22 26.94
CA ASP A 86 -27.55 -19.19 25.83
C ASP A 86 -27.86 -20.61 26.31
N ILE A 87 -27.38 -21.00 27.50
CA ILE A 87 -27.74 -22.28 28.12
C ILE A 87 -29.25 -22.29 28.46
N ASN A 88 -29.77 -21.24 29.09
CA ASN A 88 -31.19 -21.16 29.47
C ASN A 88 -32.12 -21.09 28.25
N SER A 89 -31.73 -20.38 27.19
CA SER A 89 -32.46 -20.35 25.93
C SER A 89 -32.41 -21.72 25.25
N THR A 90 -31.26 -22.40 25.25
CA THR A 90 -31.11 -23.76 24.72
C THR A 90 -31.94 -24.77 25.51
N VAL A 91 -31.98 -24.71 26.85
CA VAL A 91 -32.79 -25.60 27.68
C VAL A 91 -34.29 -25.34 27.47
N THR A 92 -34.71 -24.08 27.40
CA THR A 92 -36.10 -23.69 27.14
C THR A 92 -36.53 -24.09 25.73
N GLN A 93 -35.65 -23.90 24.74
CA GLN A 93 -35.86 -24.33 23.37
C GLN A 93 -35.90 -25.85 23.29
N THR A 94 -35.03 -26.58 23.98
CA THR A 94 -35.04 -28.06 24.03
C THR A 94 -36.34 -28.59 24.65
N ALA A 95 -36.87 -27.92 25.69
CA ALA A 95 -38.16 -28.27 26.29
C ALA A 95 -39.34 -27.98 25.35
N ASN A 96 -39.31 -26.85 24.65
CA ASN A 96 -40.31 -26.50 23.63
C ASN A 96 -40.21 -27.42 22.41
N ASP A 97 -39.00 -27.77 21.97
CA ASP A 97 -38.72 -28.70 20.88
C ASP A 97 -39.20 -30.10 21.25
N ALA A 98 -39.00 -30.56 22.49
CA ALA A 98 -39.56 -31.82 22.95
C ALA A 98 -41.10 -31.84 22.91
N ALA A 99 -41.76 -30.72 23.27
CA ALA A 99 -43.21 -30.57 23.19
C ALA A 99 -43.72 -30.49 21.74
N VAL A 100 -43.00 -29.80 20.86
CA VAL A 100 -43.30 -29.69 19.42
C VAL A 100 -43.08 -31.05 18.73
N VAL A 101 -42.02 -31.78 19.06
CA VAL A 101 -41.74 -33.13 18.56
C VAL A 101 -42.84 -34.11 18.98
N LEU A 102 -43.29 -34.07 20.23
CA LEU A 102 -44.40 -34.90 20.73
C LEU A 102 -45.74 -34.55 20.06
N SER A 103 -46.01 -33.26 19.85
CA SER A 103 -47.19 -32.81 19.08
C SER A 103 -47.11 -33.22 17.62
N GLY A 104 -45.92 -33.15 17.00
CA GLY A 104 -45.67 -33.62 15.63
C GLY A 104 -45.81 -35.13 15.48
N LEU A 105 -45.57 -35.90 16.56
CA LEU A 105 -45.83 -37.34 16.66
C LEU A 105 -47.31 -37.70 16.88
N GLY A 106 -48.19 -36.71 17.05
CA GLY A 106 -49.61 -36.92 17.34
C GLY A 106 -49.93 -37.29 18.79
N TYR A 107 -48.96 -37.15 19.71
CA TYR A 107 -49.19 -37.28 21.16
C TYR A 107 -49.66 -35.96 21.76
N LEU A 108 -50.42 -36.04 22.84
CA LEU A 108 -50.76 -34.88 23.65
C LEU A 108 -49.55 -34.46 24.50
N PRO A 109 -49.43 -33.16 24.85
CA PRO A 109 -48.39 -32.68 25.76
C PRO A 109 -48.37 -33.49 27.07
N PRO A 110 -47.19 -33.87 27.58
CA PRO A 110 -47.10 -34.69 28.79
C PRO A 110 -47.63 -33.98 30.03
N ALA A 111 -48.58 -34.61 30.72
CA ALA A 111 -49.02 -34.19 32.04
C ALA A 111 -48.15 -34.86 33.14
N PRO A 112 -47.83 -34.21 34.27
CA PRO A 112 -47.22 -34.90 35.40
C PRO A 112 -48.10 -36.07 35.86
N PHE A 113 -47.51 -37.27 36.01
CA PHE A 113 -48.25 -38.42 36.51
C PHE A 113 -48.78 -38.12 37.91
N SER A 114 -50.09 -38.28 38.09
CA SER A 114 -50.80 -38.06 39.35
C SER A 114 -52.01 -38.99 39.40
N SER A 115 -52.54 -39.28 40.60
CA SER A 115 -53.75 -40.10 40.76
C SER A 115 -54.98 -39.37 40.20
N GLY A 116 -55.87 -40.08 39.52
CA GLY A 116 -57.15 -39.54 39.04
C GLY A 116 -57.14 -38.96 37.63
N LEU A 117 -56.06 -39.11 36.85
CA LEU A 117 -56.02 -38.72 35.45
C LEU A 117 -56.84 -39.70 34.60
N SER A 118 -57.80 -39.16 33.84
CA SER A 118 -58.64 -39.93 32.91
C SER A 118 -57.90 -40.15 31.60
N VAL A 119 -57.40 -41.37 31.38
CA VAL A 119 -56.64 -41.75 30.19
C VAL A 119 -57.57 -42.47 29.22
N SER A 120 -58.04 -41.74 28.20
CA SER A 120 -59.01 -42.24 27.21
C SER A 120 -58.40 -42.49 25.82
N SER A 121 -57.12 -42.21 25.63
CA SER A 121 -56.42 -42.37 24.34
C SER A 121 -54.99 -42.83 24.52
N THR A 122 -54.49 -43.61 23.56
CA THR A 122 -53.07 -43.97 23.43
C THR A 122 -52.16 -42.77 23.14
N ARG A 123 -52.75 -41.63 22.78
CA ARG A 123 -52.06 -40.36 22.56
C ARG A 123 -51.80 -39.60 23.85
N PHE A 124 -52.43 -39.99 24.96
CA PHE A 124 -52.23 -39.35 26.25
C PHE A 124 -50.85 -39.70 26.80
N THR A 125 -50.08 -38.69 27.21
CA THR A 125 -48.73 -38.88 27.75
C THR A 125 -48.58 -38.31 29.14
N VAL A 126 -47.67 -38.90 29.91
CA VAL A 126 -47.34 -38.45 31.26
C VAL A 126 -45.84 -38.38 31.51
N THR A 127 -45.41 -37.51 32.41
CA THR A 127 -44.05 -37.50 32.98
C THR A 127 -44.02 -38.16 34.35
N TYR A 128 -43.09 -39.11 34.54
CA TYR A 128 -42.86 -39.80 35.81
C TYR A 128 -41.37 -40.10 35.97
N ASN A 129 -40.78 -39.76 37.12
CA ASN A 129 -39.35 -39.95 37.43
C ASN A 129 -38.39 -39.47 36.32
N GLY A 130 -38.66 -38.32 35.72
CA GLY A 130 -37.82 -37.72 34.68
C GLY A 130 -37.98 -38.31 33.28
N ASN A 131 -38.87 -39.29 33.09
CA ASN A 131 -39.16 -39.92 31.81
C ASN A 131 -40.59 -39.60 31.33
N THR A 132 -40.77 -39.56 30.01
CA THR A 132 -42.10 -39.41 29.38
C THR A 132 -42.64 -40.77 28.95
N TYR A 133 -43.93 -41.02 29.16
CA TYR A 133 -44.62 -42.27 28.83
C TYR A 133 -45.89 -41.99 28.03
N ALA A 134 -46.26 -42.90 27.13
CA ALA A 134 -47.57 -42.92 26.48
C ALA A 134 -48.42 -44.08 27.00
N ALA A 135 -49.75 -43.94 26.95
CA ALA A 135 -50.66 -45.00 27.34
C ALA A 135 -50.59 -46.21 26.38
N VAL A 136 -50.64 -47.42 26.91
CA VAL A 136 -50.64 -48.67 26.12
C VAL A 136 -52.03 -48.97 25.57
N ALA A 137 -52.11 -49.37 24.29
CA ALA A 137 -53.37 -49.50 23.54
C ALA A 137 -54.40 -50.47 24.13
N ASP A 138 -53.97 -51.59 24.69
CA ASP A 138 -54.85 -52.61 25.27
C ASP A 138 -55.32 -52.27 26.70
N LYS A 139 -54.83 -51.17 27.27
CA LYS A 139 -55.17 -50.73 28.64
C LYS A 139 -56.10 -49.52 28.68
N VAL A 140 -56.23 -48.80 27.56
CA VAL A 140 -57.11 -47.63 27.46
C VAL A 140 -58.56 -48.07 27.22
N PRO A 141 -59.57 -47.48 27.90
CA PRO A 141 -59.47 -46.38 28.85
C PRO A 141 -59.18 -46.84 30.30
N PHE A 142 -58.44 -46.04 31.06
CA PHE A 142 -58.21 -46.25 32.50
C PHE A 142 -58.07 -44.92 33.26
N THR A 143 -58.15 -44.98 34.58
CA THR A 143 -57.85 -43.84 35.47
C THR A 143 -56.59 -44.16 36.27
N THR A 144 -55.64 -43.23 36.33
CA THR A 144 -54.41 -43.42 37.10
C THR A 144 -54.70 -43.52 38.60
N THR A 145 -53.91 -44.32 39.31
CA THR A 145 -53.96 -44.42 40.78
C THR A 145 -52.77 -43.68 41.40
N SER A 146 -52.64 -43.71 42.73
CA SER A 146 -51.49 -43.13 43.44
C SER A 146 -50.16 -43.83 43.16
N THR A 147 -50.17 -44.99 42.50
CA THR A 147 -48.97 -45.78 42.16
C THR A 147 -48.82 -45.89 40.65
N PHE A 148 -47.60 -45.69 40.14
CA PHE A 148 -47.30 -45.84 38.71
C PHE A 148 -47.28 -47.32 38.31
N ASP A 149 -48.27 -47.76 37.54
CA ASP A 149 -48.34 -49.12 37.00
C ASP A 149 -47.66 -49.18 35.63
N GLY A 150 -46.43 -49.69 35.57
CA GLY A 150 -45.66 -49.81 34.33
C GLY A 150 -46.30 -50.68 33.25
N SER A 151 -47.33 -51.48 33.55
CA SER A 151 -48.06 -52.26 32.53
C SER A 151 -49.06 -51.41 31.73
N GLN A 152 -49.46 -50.24 32.24
CA GLN A 152 -50.37 -49.29 31.60
C GLN A 152 -49.66 -48.26 30.73
N TRP A 153 -48.33 -48.16 30.86
CA TRP A 153 -47.52 -47.09 30.30
C TRP A 153 -46.34 -47.65 29.53
N ARG A 154 -46.20 -47.27 28.26
CA ARG A 154 -44.98 -47.51 27.50
C ARG A 154 -44.06 -46.31 27.61
N LEU A 155 -42.81 -46.59 27.95
CA LEU A 155 -41.77 -45.60 28.06
C LEU A 155 -41.44 -45.01 26.68
N LEU A 156 -41.42 -43.68 26.58
CA LEU A 156 -40.90 -42.95 25.42
C LEU A 156 -39.42 -42.55 25.64
N ALA A 157 -38.67 -43.33 26.44
CA ALA A 157 -37.34 -42.96 26.93
C ALA A 157 -36.40 -42.61 25.79
N GLY A 158 -35.74 -41.46 25.97
CA GLY A 158 -34.52 -41.06 25.28
C GLY A 158 -34.57 -41.39 23.81
N VAL A 159 -35.16 -40.49 23.01
CA VAL A 159 -35.33 -40.62 21.56
C VAL A 159 -34.09 -41.25 20.92
N MET A 160 -34.10 -42.58 20.80
CA MET A 160 -33.08 -43.31 20.10
C MET A 160 -33.21 -42.85 18.65
N SER A 161 -32.07 -42.71 17.98
CA SER A 161 -31.99 -42.23 16.60
C SER A 161 -32.93 -42.96 15.63
N GLY A 162 -33.54 -44.09 15.98
CA GLY A 162 -34.54 -44.79 15.18
C GLY A 162 -35.94 -44.16 15.16
N ASP A 163 -36.42 -43.54 16.25
CA ASP A 163 -37.78 -42.99 16.33
C ASP A 163 -37.85 -41.51 15.94
N VAL A 164 -36.72 -40.78 15.98
CA VAL A 164 -36.57 -39.48 15.32
C VAL A 164 -36.61 -39.63 13.79
N MET A 165 -36.15 -40.77 13.26
CA MET A 165 -36.04 -40.99 11.81
C MET A 165 -37.40 -41.08 11.11
N THR A 166 -38.49 -41.40 11.83
CA THR A 166 -39.83 -41.48 11.22
C THR A 166 -40.59 -40.14 11.22
N ILE A 167 -40.21 -39.16 12.06
CA ILE A 167 -40.79 -37.80 12.05
C ILE A 167 -40.02 -36.87 11.10
N VAL A 168 -38.70 -37.07 10.99
CA VAL A 168 -37.77 -36.32 10.13
C VAL A 168 -37.83 -36.81 8.66
N ASP A 169 -38.77 -37.72 8.35
CA ASP A 169 -39.11 -38.20 7.01
C ASP A 169 -40.34 -37.51 6.39
N ALA A 170 -40.95 -36.54 7.09
CA ALA A 170 -41.88 -35.60 6.45
C ALA A 170 -41.08 -34.60 5.59
N ALA A 171 -41.51 -34.40 4.34
CA ALA A 171 -40.86 -33.56 3.34
C ALA A 171 -40.67 -32.08 3.73
N ASP A 172 -41.20 -31.64 4.88
CA ASP A 172 -41.30 -30.24 5.33
C ASP A 172 -40.50 -29.93 6.62
N THR A 173 -39.61 -30.80 7.10
CA THR A 173 -38.80 -30.50 8.31
C THR A 173 -37.63 -29.55 8.01
N VAL A 174 -37.38 -28.59 8.91
CA VAL A 174 -36.31 -27.57 8.78
C VAL A 174 -34.93 -28.10 9.18
N VAL A 175 -34.86 -29.24 9.90
CA VAL A 175 -33.63 -29.82 10.44
C VAL A 175 -33.63 -31.34 10.27
N HIS A 176 -32.55 -31.89 9.71
CA HIS A 176 -32.33 -33.31 9.51
C HIS A 176 -31.02 -33.76 10.15
N VAL A 177 -31.07 -34.81 10.98
CA VAL A 177 -29.89 -35.36 11.65
C VAL A 177 -29.43 -36.62 10.92
N MET A 178 -28.16 -36.65 10.50
CA MET A 178 -27.54 -37.81 9.87
C MET A 178 -27.33 -38.94 10.89
N PRO A 179 -27.60 -40.21 10.51
CA PRO A 179 -27.24 -41.37 11.31
C PRO A 179 -25.72 -41.44 11.59
N GLY A 180 -25.32 -42.22 12.60
CA GLY A 180 -23.92 -42.54 12.87
C GLY A 180 -23.18 -43.17 11.68
N PRO A 181 -21.84 -43.16 11.67
CA PRO A 181 -21.04 -43.73 10.59
C PRO A 181 -21.36 -45.22 10.43
N SER A 182 -21.61 -45.66 9.20
CA SER A 182 -21.94 -47.06 8.91
C SER A 182 -20.72 -47.95 8.73
N GLY A 183 -19.54 -47.35 8.51
CA GLY A 183 -18.34 -48.07 8.07
C GLY A 183 -18.39 -48.49 6.58
N SER A 184 -19.49 -48.18 5.87
CA SER A 184 -19.68 -48.48 4.45
C SER A 184 -19.70 -47.16 3.65
N PRO A 185 -18.73 -46.93 2.74
CA PRO A 185 -18.67 -45.68 1.98
C PRO A 185 -19.89 -45.46 1.08
N ALA A 186 -20.43 -46.53 0.49
CA ALA A 186 -21.64 -46.45 -0.31
C ALA A 186 -22.86 -46.03 0.53
N THR A 187 -22.98 -46.57 1.74
CA THR A 187 -24.08 -46.29 2.65
C THR A 187 -23.99 -44.88 3.22
N ASP A 188 -22.82 -44.45 3.68
CA ASP A 188 -22.61 -43.10 4.22
C ASP A 188 -22.84 -42.03 3.14
N THR A 189 -22.35 -42.25 1.93
CA THR A 189 -22.59 -41.32 0.79
C THR A 189 -24.07 -41.24 0.44
N ALA A 190 -24.77 -42.36 0.36
CA ALA A 190 -26.21 -42.39 0.05
C ALA A 190 -27.03 -41.69 1.14
N ARG A 191 -26.67 -41.86 2.42
CA ARG A 191 -27.31 -41.15 3.54
C ARG A 191 -27.10 -39.64 3.44
N LEU A 192 -25.89 -39.19 3.13
CA LEU A 192 -25.61 -37.77 2.92
C LEU A 192 -26.41 -37.20 1.75
N GLN A 193 -26.44 -37.90 0.61
CA GLN A 193 -27.20 -37.47 -0.56
C GLN A 193 -28.71 -37.37 -0.26
N ALA A 194 -29.27 -38.39 0.39
CA ALA A 194 -30.68 -38.39 0.78
C ALA A 194 -31.01 -37.24 1.77
N ALA A 195 -30.10 -36.93 2.69
CA ALA A 195 -30.28 -35.79 3.59
C ALA A 195 -30.25 -34.45 2.84
N LEU A 196 -29.29 -34.25 1.93
CA LEU A 196 -29.17 -33.03 1.13
C LEU A 196 -30.38 -32.79 0.20
N GLU A 197 -31.05 -33.86 -0.24
CA GLU A 197 -32.27 -33.75 -1.05
C GLU A 197 -33.46 -33.14 -0.29
N LYS A 198 -33.48 -33.27 1.05
CA LYS A 198 -34.52 -32.69 1.90
C LYS A 198 -34.37 -31.17 2.09
N ARG A 199 -33.18 -30.60 1.83
CA ARG A 199 -32.84 -29.18 2.05
C ARG A 199 -32.92 -28.79 3.53
N GLY A 200 -32.97 -27.50 3.85
CA GLY A 200 -32.98 -27.04 5.24
C GLY A 200 -31.62 -27.27 5.93
N THR A 201 -31.63 -27.52 7.23
CA THR A 201 -30.41 -27.73 8.01
C THR A 201 -30.09 -29.21 8.13
N ILE A 202 -28.94 -29.64 7.64
CA ILE A 202 -28.43 -31.01 7.73
C ILE A 202 -27.33 -31.07 8.79
N LEU A 203 -27.53 -31.89 9.82
CA LEU A 203 -26.64 -32.03 10.97
C LEU A 203 -25.97 -33.41 10.99
N CYS A 204 -24.67 -33.45 10.73
CA CYS A 204 -23.83 -34.63 10.90
C CYS A 204 -23.02 -34.48 12.19
N LEU A 205 -23.59 -34.93 13.32
CA LEU A 205 -23.06 -34.67 14.67
C LEU A 205 -22.50 -35.90 15.39
N ASN A 206 -22.88 -37.10 14.96
CA ASN A 206 -22.44 -38.34 15.60
C ASN A 206 -20.93 -38.53 15.36
N PRO A 207 -20.07 -38.50 16.40
CA PRO A 207 -18.62 -38.58 16.22
C PRO A 207 -18.19 -39.89 15.56
N GLY A 208 -17.09 -39.84 14.80
CA GLY A 208 -16.51 -40.98 14.13
C GLY A 208 -16.15 -40.70 12.67
N THR A 209 -15.67 -41.75 11.99
CA THR A 209 -15.21 -41.66 10.60
C THR A 209 -16.29 -42.15 9.65
N TYR A 210 -16.80 -41.23 8.85
CA TYR A 210 -17.65 -41.47 7.70
C TYR A 210 -16.79 -41.57 6.45
N TYR A 211 -17.27 -42.32 5.46
CA TYR A 211 -16.57 -42.46 4.18
C TYR A 211 -17.43 -41.97 3.02
N TYR A 212 -16.80 -41.32 2.04
CA TYR A 212 -17.47 -40.96 0.80
C TYR A 212 -16.85 -41.65 -0.41
N SER A 213 -17.69 -42.30 -1.22
CA SER A 213 -17.31 -43.02 -2.45
C SER A 213 -17.65 -42.28 -3.73
N SER A 214 -18.56 -41.29 -3.67
CA SER A 214 -18.95 -40.46 -4.81
C SER A 214 -19.29 -39.04 -4.35
N THR A 215 -19.51 -38.14 -5.31
CA THR A 215 -19.84 -36.74 -5.04
C THR A 215 -21.30 -36.56 -4.67
N SER A 216 -21.55 -35.91 -3.54
CA SER A 216 -22.89 -35.48 -3.14
C SER A 216 -23.25 -34.11 -3.71
N THR A 217 -24.55 -33.88 -3.97
CA THR A 217 -25.06 -32.63 -4.55
C THR A 217 -25.91 -31.85 -3.53
N ILE A 218 -25.48 -30.64 -3.18
CA ILE A 218 -26.23 -29.70 -2.32
C ILE A 218 -27.08 -28.75 -3.18
N ARG A 219 -28.27 -28.36 -2.70
CA ARG A 219 -29.22 -27.48 -3.41
C ARG A 219 -29.43 -26.18 -2.66
N SER A 220 -30.07 -25.19 -3.29
CA SER A 220 -30.49 -23.95 -2.63
C SER A 220 -31.20 -24.17 -1.29
N ASN A 221 -31.04 -23.21 -0.39
CA ASN A 221 -31.63 -23.17 0.95
C ASN A 221 -31.24 -24.38 1.80
N THR A 222 -29.97 -24.77 1.73
CA THR A 222 -29.43 -25.91 2.47
C THR A 222 -28.21 -25.48 3.29
N ARG A 223 -28.22 -25.84 4.58
CA ARG A 223 -27.11 -25.65 5.51
C ARG A 223 -26.59 -27.02 5.95
N LEU A 224 -25.39 -27.40 5.55
CA LEU A 224 -24.74 -28.64 5.99
C LEU A 224 -23.76 -28.35 7.14
N VAL A 225 -23.91 -29.07 8.25
CA VAL A 225 -23.01 -28.98 9.41
C VAL A 225 -22.37 -30.34 9.67
N ILE A 226 -21.03 -30.39 9.60
CA ILE A 226 -20.20 -31.52 10.02
C ILE A 226 -19.60 -31.15 11.38
N GLY A 227 -20.11 -31.78 12.43
CA GLY A 227 -19.82 -31.44 13.82
C GLY A 227 -18.41 -31.80 14.27
N HIS A 228 -18.06 -31.37 15.48
CA HIS A 228 -16.80 -31.73 16.13
C HIS A 228 -16.69 -33.26 16.32
N GLY A 229 -15.48 -33.80 16.16
CA GLY A 229 -15.24 -35.24 16.26
C GLY A 229 -15.73 -36.06 15.07
N VAL A 230 -16.32 -35.44 14.04
CA VAL A 230 -16.70 -36.10 12.80
C VAL A 230 -15.58 -35.96 11.76
N ALA A 231 -15.18 -37.07 11.15
CA ALA A 231 -14.24 -37.09 10.03
C ALA A 231 -14.91 -37.69 8.80
N TRP A 232 -14.85 -36.98 7.67
CA TRP A 232 -15.19 -37.53 6.36
C TRP A 232 -13.93 -37.85 5.58
N GLU A 233 -13.78 -39.11 5.17
CA GLU A 233 -12.59 -39.58 4.47
C GLU A 233 -12.96 -40.18 3.11
N LYS A 234 -12.18 -39.82 2.08
CA LYS A 234 -12.36 -40.42 0.76
C LYS A 234 -12.07 -41.92 0.83
N ASP A 235 -12.97 -42.75 0.30
CA ASP A 235 -12.68 -44.18 0.12
C ASP A 235 -11.64 -44.37 -1.00
N ILE A 236 -10.49 -44.95 -0.64
CA ILE A 236 -9.34 -45.13 -1.53
C ILE A 236 -9.59 -46.13 -2.68
N ASN A 237 -10.63 -46.95 -2.55
CA ASN A 237 -11.02 -47.95 -3.57
C ASN A 237 -12.15 -47.46 -4.48
N SER A 238 -12.68 -46.26 -4.23
CA SER A 238 -13.81 -45.71 -4.99
C SER A 238 -13.36 -44.83 -6.16
N VAL A 239 -14.32 -44.47 -7.02
CA VAL A 239 -14.10 -43.51 -8.10
C VAL A 239 -13.71 -42.16 -7.52
N TRP A 240 -12.75 -41.47 -8.13
CA TRP A 240 -12.30 -40.17 -7.66
C TRP A 240 -13.42 -39.13 -7.84
N GLY A 241 -13.47 -38.14 -6.95
CA GLY A 241 -14.48 -37.10 -7.00
C GLY A 241 -14.49 -36.22 -5.75
N PRO A 242 -14.99 -34.98 -5.87
CA PRO A 242 -15.18 -34.11 -4.73
C PRO A 242 -16.18 -34.69 -3.74
N PHE A 243 -16.03 -34.31 -2.49
CA PHE A 243 -17.00 -34.59 -1.44
C PHE A 243 -18.37 -33.99 -1.78
N LEU A 244 -18.37 -32.73 -2.22
CA LEU A 244 -19.58 -31.94 -2.44
C LEU A 244 -19.49 -31.09 -3.71
N ARG A 245 -20.61 -30.97 -4.42
CA ARG A 245 -20.85 -29.93 -5.43
C ARG A 245 -22.26 -29.34 -5.26
N ASN A 246 -22.50 -28.10 -5.65
CA ASN A 246 -23.85 -27.56 -5.67
C ASN A 246 -24.60 -27.89 -6.98
N ALA A 247 -25.93 -27.80 -6.97
CA ALA A 247 -26.79 -28.20 -8.07
C ALA A 247 -26.64 -27.31 -9.32
N ALA A 248 -26.43 -26.00 -9.14
CA ALA A 248 -26.26 -25.06 -10.24
C ALA A 248 -25.05 -25.36 -11.13
N TYR A 249 -24.06 -26.10 -10.62
CA TYR A 249 -22.97 -26.65 -11.44
C TYR A 249 -23.48 -27.45 -12.66
N SER A 250 -24.61 -28.14 -12.53
CA SER A 250 -25.21 -28.96 -13.58
C SER A 250 -26.42 -28.32 -14.27
N ASN A 251 -26.72 -27.05 -13.98
CA ASN A 251 -27.85 -26.37 -14.62
C ASN A 251 -27.59 -26.15 -16.13
N SER A 252 -28.67 -26.18 -16.91
CA SER A 252 -28.64 -25.84 -18.33
C SER A 252 -28.23 -24.39 -18.52
N ARG A 253 -27.36 -24.17 -19.51
CA ARG A 253 -26.89 -22.84 -19.93
C ARG A 253 -27.75 -22.35 -21.10
N TYR A 254 -28.26 -21.15 -21.00
CA TYR A 254 -29.05 -20.48 -22.02
C TYR A 254 -28.21 -19.42 -22.73
N ALA A 255 -28.30 -19.36 -24.05
CA ALA A 255 -27.62 -18.35 -24.84
C ALA A 255 -28.36 -17.01 -24.74
N VAL A 256 -27.61 -15.96 -24.40
CA VAL A 256 -28.10 -14.57 -24.38
C VAL A 256 -27.75 -13.95 -25.73
N THR A 257 -28.77 -13.55 -26.49
CA THR A 257 -28.59 -12.96 -27.83
C THR A 257 -28.41 -11.45 -27.80
N SER A 258 -28.84 -10.79 -26.73
CA SER A 258 -28.62 -9.35 -26.51
C SER A 258 -28.70 -9.01 -25.01
N MET A 259 -27.82 -8.11 -24.57
CA MET A 259 -27.78 -7.60 -23.20
C MET A 259 -27.44 -6.11 -23.23
N THR A 260 -28.38 -5.25 -22.82
CA THR A 260 -28.28 -3.79 -22.97
C THR A 260 -28.74 -3.06 -21.72
N VAL A 261 -28.18 -1.88 -21.44
CA VAL A 261 -28.64 -1.03 -20.34
C VAL A 261 -30.08 -0.58 -20.61
N SER A 262 -30.95 -0.82 -19.65
CA SER A 262 -32.36 -0.47 -19.74
C SER A 262 -32.57 1.01 -19.44
N THR A 263 -33.02 1.76 -20.45
CA THR A 263 -33.40 3.17 -20.32
C THR A 263 -34.87 3.38 -20.02
N SER A 264 -35.70 2.35 -20.18
CA SER A 264 -37.15 2.41 -20.05
C SER A 264 -37.67 1.80 -18.74
N TYR A 265 -36.94 0.86 -18.15
CA TYR A 265 -37.34 0.27 -16.86
C TYR A 265 -37.13 1.25 -15.71
N SER A 266 -38.09 1.25 -14.78
CA SER A 266 -38.10 1.98 -13.52
C SER A 266 -38.77 1.10 -12.47
N ASP A 267 -38.12 0.86 -11.34
CA ASP A 267 -38.72 0.11 -10.23
C ASP A 267 -39.70 1.04 -9.47
N PRO A 268 -41.01 0.74 -9.41
CA PRO A 268 -41.99 1.60 -8.76
C PRO A 268 -41.86 1.67 -7.22
N TRP A 269 -41.06 0.78 -6.61
CA TRP A 269 -40.91 0.67 -5.15
C TRP A 269 -39.54 1.13 -4.64
N LYS A 270 -38.60 1.44 -5.53
CA LYS A 270 -37.38 2.16 -5.21
C LYS A 270 -37.52 3.60 -5.67
N ASP A 271 -37.23 4.56 -4.81
CA ASP A 271 -37.07 5.96 -5.23
C ASP A 271 -35.97 5.98 -6.31
N ASN A 272 -36.35 6.02 -7.58
CA ASN A 272 -35.44 6.08 -8.74
C ASN A 272 -34.70 7.42 -8.83
N VAL A 273 -34.45 8.09 -7.71
CA VAL A 273 -33.76 9.35 -7.61
C VAL A 273 -32.40 9.10 -6.95
N SER A 274 -31.48 8.48 -7.69
CA SER A 274 -30.07 8.71 -7.38
C SER A 274 -29.65 9.99 -8.09
N SER A 275 -29.01 10.87 -7.33
CA SER A 275 -28.33 12.10 -7.72
C SER A 275 -27.24 11.93 -8.81
N SER A 276 -27.16 10.78 -9.47
CA SER A 276 -26.14 10.41 -10.45
C SER A 276 -26.66 10.08 -11.86
N GLY A 277 -27.97 9.98 -12.10
CA GLY A 277 -28.54 9.80 -13.46
C GLY A 277 -28.19 8.48 -14.18
N LEU A 278 -27.70 7.46 -13.46
CA LEU A 278 -27.32 6.16 -14.03
C LEU A 278 -28.38 5.09 -13.68
N LYS A 279 -28.74 4.24 -14.66
CA LYS A 279 -29.70 3.13 -14.48
C LYS A 279 -28.96 1.80 -14.31
N ALA A 280 -29.26 1.07 -13.23
CA ALA A 280 -28.64 -0.20 -12.86
C ALA A 280 -29.38 -1.44 -13.41
N TYR A 281 -30.20 -1.28 -14.46
CA TYR A 281 -31.04 -2.35 -15.00
C TYR A 281 -30.60 -2.74 -16.41
N LEU A 282 -30.70 -4.02 -16.74
CA LEU A 282 -30.30 -4.55 -18.05
C LEU A 282 -31.47 -5.31 -18.69
N ASN A 283 -31.74 -5.02 -19.96
CA ASN A 283 -32.66 -5.79 -20.80
C ASN A 283 -31.90 -6.98 -21.40
N ILE A 284 -32.43 -8.18 -21.19
CA ILE A 284 -31.84 -9.44 -21.62
C ILE A 284 -32.75 -10.10 -22.65
N ALA A 285 -32.21 -10.39 -23.83
CA ALA A 285 -32.83 -11.28 -24.81
C ALA A 285 -32.17 -12.65 -24.71
N CYS A 286 -32.94 -13.67 -24.33
CA CYS A 286 -32.49 -15.02 -24.04
C CYS A 286 -33.60 -16.01 -24.43
N PRO A 287 -33.63 -16.49 -25.69
CA PRO A 287 -34.74 -17.28 -26.18
C PRO A 287 -35.03 -18.55 -25.36
N ARG A 288 -36.32 -18.82 -25.11
CA ARG A 288 -36.82 -20.02 -24.39
C ARG A 288 -36.24 -20.18 -22.99
N HIS A 289 -35.96 -19.09 -22.29
CA HIS A 289 -35.59 -19.16 -20.89
C HIS A 289 -36.76 -19.65 -20.03
N ASN A 290 -36.48 -20.17 -18.85
CA ASN A 290 -37.49 -20.57 -17.86
C ASN A 290 -37.44 -19.77 -16.56
N PHE A 291 -36.72 -18.64 -16.56
CA PHE A 291 -36.61 -17.75 -15.41
C PHE A 291 -37.92 -17.02 -15.11
N ILE A 292 -38.12 -16.70 -13.84
CA ILE A 292 -39.23 -15.90 -13.33
C ILE A 292 -38.71 -14.67 -12.55
N ALA A 293 -39.54 -13.65 -12.40
CA ALA A 293 -39.20 -12.51 -11.54
C ALA A 293 -38.94 -12.99 -10.10
N GLY A 294 -37.83 -12.53 -9.52
CA GLY A 294 -37.33 -12.97 -8.22
C GLY A 294 -36.14 -13.93 -8.32
N ASP A 295 -35.97 -14.66 -9.43
CA ASP A 295 -34.84 -15.57 -9.61
C ASP A 295 -33.49 -14.83 -9.62
N TYR A 296 -32.45 -15.51 -9.16
CA TYR A 296 -31.06 -15.12 -9.40
C TYR A 296 -30.48 -15.90 -10.57
N VAL A 297 -29.88 -15.18 -11.51
CA VAL A 297 -29.32 -15.72 -12.75
C VAL A 297 -27.84 -15.36 -12.82
N ALA A 298 -26.99 -16.36 -13.05
CA ALA A 298 -25.56 -16.23 -13.21
C ALA A 298 -25.22 -16.00 -14.68
N PHE A 299 -24.57 -14.88 -14.99
CA PHE A 299 -24.11 -14.51 -16.33
C PHE A 299 -22.60 -14.72 -16.45
N TYR A 300 -22.12 -15.07 -17.65
CA TYR A 300 -20.70 -15.11 -17.98
C TYR A 300 -20.47 -14.87 -19.48
N GLY A 301 -19.22 -14.53 -19.82
CA GLY A 301 -18.77 -14.27 -21.18
C GLY A 301 -18.75 -12.80 -21.59
N ALA A 302 -19.33 -11.89 -20.80
CA ALA A 302 -19.35 -10.47 -21.11
C ALA A 302 -17.96 -9.81 -20.92
N VAL A 303 -17.55 -8.97 -21.87
CA VAL A 303 -16.25 -8.28 -21.86
C VAL A 303 -16.29 -7.00 -21.00
N GLU A 304 -17.44 -6.36 -20.94
CA GLU A 304 -17.63 -5.06 -20.31
C GLU A 304 -17.96 -5.17 -18.82
N PHE A 305 -17.44 -4.21 -18.05
CA PHE A 305 -17.71 -4.10 -16.62
C PHE A 305 -19.22 -3.98 -16.33
N GLY A 306 -19.69 -4.83 -15.42
CA GLY A 306 -21.06 -4.83 -14.88
C GLY A 306 -22.05 -5.68 -15.67
N PHE A 307 -21.60 -6.45 -16.66
CA PHE A 307 -22.45 -7.27 -17.52
C PHE A 307 -22.33 -8.80 -17.30
N ASP A 308 -21.44 -9.26 -16.42
CA ASP A 308 -21.32 -10.67 -16.00
C ASP A 308 -21.65 -10.84 -14.51
N GLY A 309 -21.64 -12.07 -13.98
CA GLY A 309 -21.92 -12.37 -12.58
C GLY A 309 -23.41 -12.58 -12.26
N ILE A 310 -23.75 -12.69 -10.97
CA ILE A 310 -25.10 -13.05 -10.53
C ILE A 310 -25.98 -11.81 -10.34
N MET A 311 -27.07 -11.75 -11.09
CA MET A 311 -28.03 -10.65 -11.12
C MET A 311 -29.45 -11.14 -10.81
N LYS A 312 -30.28 -10.25 -10.24
CA LYS A 312 -31.67 -10.59 -9.87
C LYS A 312 -32.59 -10.28 -11.04
N VAL A 313 -33.45 -11.22 -11.42
CA VAL A 313 -34.52 -10.98 -12.40
C VAL A 313 -35.60 -10.13 -11.74
N VAL A 314 -35.83 -8.93 -12.26
CA VAL A 314 -36.83 -7.98 -11.72
C VAL A 314 -38.13 -7.97 -12.51
N SER A 315 -38.10 -8.39 -13.77
CA SER A 315 -39.29 -8.50 -14.63
C SER A 315 -39.04 -9.54 -15.72
N VAL A 316 -40.08 -10.28 -16.10
CA VAL A 316 -40.08 -11.13 -17.30
C VAL A 316 -41.10 -10.55 -18.27
N THR A 317 -40.65 -10.18 -19.46
CA THR A 317 -41.48 -9.49 -20.45
C THR A 317 -42.22 -10.49 -21.33
N ASP A 318 -41.54 -11.56 -21.73
CA ASP A 318 -42.11 -12.69 -22.48
C ASP A 318 -41.21 -13.94 -22.31
N GLY A 319 -41.43 -15.00 -23.09
CA GLY A 319 -40.65 -16.24 -23.01
C GLY A 319 -39.21 -16.16 -23.54
N ASP A 320 -38.85 -15.05 -24.16
CA ASP A 320 -37.53 -14.81 -24.74
C ASP A 320 -36.83 -13.59 -24.13
N ASN A 321 -37.50 -12.79 -23.29
CA ASN A 321 -36.98 -11.51 -22.79
C ASN A 321 -37.30 -11.27 -21.31
N PHE A 322 -36.31 -10.79 -20.58
CA PHE A 322 -36.44 -10.41 -19.17
C PHE A 322 -35.51 -9.24 -18.81
N VAL A 323 -35.73 -8.65 -17.64
CA VAL A 323 -34.96 -7.52 -17.09
C VAL A 323 -34.29 -7.95 -15.80
N VAL A 324 -33.02 -7.58 -15.63
CA VAL A 324 -32.25 -7.84 -14.40
C VAL A 324 -31.77 -6.55 -13.74
N GLU A 325 -31.60 -6.60 -12.43
CA GLU A 325 -30.84 -5.60 -11.66
C GLU A 325 -29.37 -5.99 -11.62
N ALA A 326 -28.53 -5.18 -12.27
CA ALA A 326 -27.08 -5.32 -12.27
C ALA A 326 -26.52 -5.14 -10.86
N HIS A 327 -25.54 -5.96 -10.49
CA HIS A 327 -24.91 -5.88 -9.17
C HIS A 327 -23.95 -4.68 -9.02
N ASN A 328 -23.49 -4.13 -10.15
CA ASN A 328 -22.67 -2.92 -10.25
C ASN A 328 -23.22 -2.04 -11.37
N LEU A 329 -22.91 -0.74 -11.33
CA LEU A 329 -23.24 0.18 -12.43
C LEU A 329 -22.42 -0.17 -13.68
N PRO A 330 -23.05 -0.59 -14.79
CA PRO A 330 -22.31 -0.99 -15.98
C PRO A 330 -21.52 0.17 -16.59
N LYS A 331 -20.29 -0.09 -17.05
CA LYS A 331 -19.49 0.90 -17.80
C LYS A 331 -19.62 0.61 -19.29
N GLY A 332 -20.72 1.05 -19.87
CA GLY A 332 -21.06 0.83 -21.28
C GLY A 332 -22.57 0.81 -21.49
N THR A 333 -23.02 0.65 -22.74
CA THR A 333 -24.45 0.59 -23.09
C THR A 333 -24.94 -0.82 -23.40
N SER A 334 -24.04 -1.75 -23.71
CA SER A 334 -24.33 -3.12 -24.12
C SER A 334 -23.15 -4.03 -23.88
N ALA A 335 -23.41 -5.33 -23.69
CA ALA A 335 -22.38 -6.34 -23.58
C ALA A 335 -21.96 -6.91 -24.94
N THR A 336 -20.68 -7.22 -25.08
CA THR A 336 -20.10 -8.07 -26.12
C THR A 336 -19.51 -9.33 -25.48
N TYR A 337 -19.29 -10.39 -26.27
CA TYR A 337 -18.77 -11.65 -25.73
C TYR A 337 -17.27 -11.83 -26.01
N ASP A 338 -16.59 -12.45 -25.05
CA ASP A 338 -15.22 -12.93 -25.21
C ASP A 338 -15.18 -14.18 -26.10
N ALA A 339 -14.17 -14.27 -26.96
CA ALA A 339 -13.96 -15.39 -27.86
C ALA A 339 -13.80 -16.72 -27.12
N TRP A 340 -13.25 -16.73 -25.90
CA TRP A 340 -13.20 -17.94 -25.08
C TRP A 340 -14.59 -18.46 -24.72
N ALA A 341 -15.50 -17.58 -24.30
CA ALA A 341 -16.85 -17.97 -23.92
C ALA A 341 -17.67 -18.41 -25.15
N ASN A 342 -17.31 -17.92 -26.34
CA ASN A 342 -18.00 -18.18 -27.61
C ASN A 342 -19.50 -17.80 -27.56
N GLY A 343 -19.80 -16.72 -26.86
CA GLY A 343 -21.15 -16.19 -26.68
C GLY A 343 -21.38 -15.63 -25.27
N LEU A 344 -22.52 -14.98 -25.09
CA LEU A 344 -23.04 -14.62 -23.78
C LEU A 344 -23.95 -15.74 -23.29
N PHE A 345 -23.78 -16.14 -22.03
CA PHE A 345 -24.56 -17.23 -21.47
C PHE A 345 -25.05 -16.92 -20.07
N CYS A 346 -26.15 -17.55 -19.72
CA CYS A 346 -26.69 -17.47 -18.37
C CYS A 346 -27.29 -18.79 -17.91
N PHE A 347 -27.40 -18.98 -16.59
CA PHE A 347 -28.06 -20.13 -15.98
C PHE A 347 -28.61 -19.74 -14.60
N LYS A 348 -29.59 -20.52 -14.11
CA LYS A 348 -30.16 -20.28 -12.78
C LYS A 348 -29.11 -20.53 -11.70
N ALA A 349 -28.90 -19.57 -10.81
CA ALA A 349 -27.99 -19.72 -9.67
C ALA A 349 -28.66 -20.52 -8.54
N ASP A 350 -27.85 -21.16 -7.69
CA ASP A 350 -28.29 -21.62 -6.38
C ASP A 350 -28.26 -20.45 -5.38
N GLU A 351 -29.05 -20.56 -4.32
CA GLU A 351 -29.20 -19.51 -3.30
C GLU A 351 -29.06 -20.07 -1.89
N ASN A 352 -28.49 -19.30 -0.97
CA ASN A 352 -28.49 -19.58 0.47
C ASN A 352 -27.94 -20.97 0.81
N ILE A 353 -26.73 -21.27 0.33
CA ILE A 353 -26.01 -22.51 0.65
C ILE A 353 -24.97 -22.21 1.73
N SER A 354 -24.99 -22.99 2.82
CA SER A 354 -23.96 -22.94 3.87
C SER A 354 -23.36 -24.32 4.10
N VAL A 355 -22.03 -24.40 4.19
CA VAL A 355 -21.30 -25.62 4.53
C VAL A 355 -20.35 -25.32 5.68
N GLU A 356 -20.53 -26.02 6.80
CA GLU A 356 -19.78 -25.80 8.02
C GLU A 356 -19.09 -27.10 8.46
N ILE A 357 -17.78 -27.14 8.33
CA ILE A 357 -16.94 -28.29 8.67
C ILE A 357 -16.20 -27.98 9.96
N TYR A 358 -16.82 -28.22 11.11
CA TYR A 358 -16.18 -28.15 12.43
C TYR A 358 -15.30 -29.38 12.70
N GLY A 359 -15.65 -30.50 12.09
CA GLY A 359 -14.84 -31.72 12.08
C GLY A 359 -13.66 -31.66 11.11
N ARG A 360 -13.43 -32.76 10.39
CA ARG A 360 -12.36 -32.88 9.38
C ARG A 360 -12.90 -33.43 8.07
N LEU A 361 -12.46 -32.85 6.96
CA LEU A 361 -12.59 -33.45 5.62
C LEU A 361 -11.21 -33.87 5.10
N ASP A 362 -11.10 -35.09 4.58
CA ASP A 362 -9.83 -35.68 4.16
C ASP A 362 -9.92 -36.38 2.79
N GLY A 363 -9.16 -35.87 1.82
CA GLY A 363 -9.16 -36.38 0.45
C GLY A 363 -8.30 -37.63 0.23
N LYS A 364 -7.42 -37.99 1.18
CA LYS A 364 -6.49 -39.14 1.11
C LYS A 364 -5.77 -39.29 -0.26
N CYS A 365 -5.47 -38.20 -0.96
CA CYS A 365 -5.17 -38.32 -2.39
C CYS A 365 -3.94 -39.17 -2.74
N THR A 366 -2.92 -39.24 -1.86
CA THR A 366 -1.73 -40.07 -2.07
C THR A 366 -1.97 -41.57 -1.89
N GLN A 367 -3.15 -41.95 -1.40
CA GLN A 367 -3.56 -43.34 -1.18
C GLN A 367 -4.58 -43.81 -2.22
N LEU A 368 -5.07 -42.91 -3.08
CA LEU A 368 -6.06 -43.25 -4.10
C LEU A 368 -5.46 -44.17 -5.16
N LYS A 369 -6.20 -45.22 -5.52
CA LYS A 369 -5.79 -46.13 -6.60
C LYS A 369 -6.00 -45.48 -7.96
N ALA A 370 -5.02 -45.64 -8.85
CA ALA A 370 -5.10 -45.17 -10.24
C ALA A 370 -6.31 -45.74 -11.00
N SER A 371 -6.74 -46.97 -10.66
CA SER A 371 -7.94 -47.60 -11.24
C SER A 371 -9.24 -46.85 -10.95
N GLY A 372 -9.25 -45.88 -10.03
CA GLY A 372 -10.41 -45.06 -9.70
C GLY A 372 -10.46 -43.70 -10.43
N GLU A 373 -9.45 -43.35 -11.24
CA GLU A 373 -9.42 -42.08 -11.99
C GLU A 373 -10.43 -42.14 -13.16
N PRO A 374 -11.39 -41.18 -13.24
CA PRO A 374 -12.29 -41.08 -14.40
C PRO A 374 -11.52 -40.80 -15.69
N SER A 375 -11.99 -41.33 -16.82
CA SER A 375 -11.43 -41.06 -18.16
C SER A 375 -11.78 -39.67 -18.71
N ASP A 376 -12.18 -38.74 -17.84
CA ASP A 376 -12.71 -37.43 -18.24
C ASP A 376 -11.61 -36.48 -18.68
N THR A 377 -11.89 -35.71 -19.73
CA THR A 377 -11.03 -34.59 -20.15
C THR A 377 -11.02 -33.50 -19.09
N MET A 378 -12.14 -33.24 -18.41
CA MET A 378 -12.19 -32.36 -17.24
C MET A 378 -11.72 -33.10 -15.99
N LYS A 379 -10.79 -32.50 -15.25
CA LYS A 379 -10.16 -33.08 -14.05
C LYS A 379 -10.72 -32.50 -12.75
N LEU A 380 -11.99 -32.10 -12.78
CA LEU A 380 -12.70 -31.52 -11.63
C LEU A 380 -12.96 -32.54 -10.52
N TYR A 381 -12.84 -33.84 -10.81
CA TYR A 381 -12.88 -34.90 -9.80
C TYR A 381 -11.70 -34.84 -8.79
N LEU A 382 -10.69 -34.00 -9.04
CA LEU A 382 -9.54 -33.78 -8.14
C LEU A 382 -9.78 -32.76 -7.02
N MET A 383 -10.91 -32.04 -7.07
CA MET A 383 -11.25 -31.01 -6.10
C MET A 383 -11.80 -31.62 -4.82
N GLY A 384 -11.65 -30.92 -3.68
CA GLY A 384 -12.29 -31.29 -2.43
C GLY A 384 -13.79 -30.99 -2.47
N MET A 385 -14.13 -29.75 -2.83
CA MET A 385 -15.51 -29.27 -3.00
C MET A 385 -15.60 -28.30 -4.19
N ILE A 386 -16.79 -28.22 -4.81
CA ILE A 386 -17.06 -27.31 -5.93
C ILE A 386 -18.31 -26.46 -5.61
N PHE A 387 -18.14 -25.14 -5.67
CA PHE A 387 -19.21 -24.14 -5.52
C PHE A 387 -19.26 -23.30 -6.80
N HIS A 388 -20.35 -23.38 -7.56
CA HIS A 388 -20.51 -22.70 -8.84
C HIS A 388 -21.90 -22.07 -8.99
N GLY A 389 -21.97 -20.75 -9.24
CA GLY A 389 -23.25 -20.07 -9.44
C GLY A 389 -24.05 -19.97 -8.15
N ILE A 390 -23.48 -19.37 -7.10
CA ILE A 390 -24.14 -19.25 -5.78
C ILE A 390 -24.34 -17.79 -5.39
N MET A 391 -25.59 -17.44 -5.11
CA MET A 391 -25.99 -16.23 -4.41
C MET A 391 -26.12 -16.51 -2.92
N ASN A 392 -25.47 -15.69 -2.07
CA ASN A 392 -25.45 -15.87 -0.62
C ASN A 392 -24.91 -17.24 -0.21
N GLY A 393 -23.59 -17.41 -0.27
CA GLY A 393 -22.91 -18.65 0.10
C GLY A 393 -22.09 -18.52 1.38
N SER A 394 -21.89 -19.62 2.10
CA SER A 394 -21.05 -19.68 3.31
C SER A 394 -20.22 -20.98 3.34
N LEU A 395 -18.95 -20.85 3.69
CA LEU A 395 -18.03 -21.99 3.87
C LEU A 395 -17.15 -21.81 5.11
N TYR A 396 -17.31 -22.68 6.09
CA TYR A 396 -16.45 -22.77 7.27
C TYR A 396 -15.67 -24.09 7.24
N ILE A 397 -14.35 -24.04 7.41
CA ILE A 397 -13.46 -25.20 7.39
C ILE A 397 -12.50 -25.15 8.59
N ASN A 398 -12.77 -25.97 9.60
CA ASN A 398 -11.85 -26.18 10.72
C ASN A 398 -10.63 -27.04 10.32
N SER A 399 -10.81 -28.00 9.42
CA SER A 399 -9.72 -28.81 8.88
C SER A 399 -10.11 -29.47 7.57
N ILE A 400 -9.40 -29.14 6.48
CA ILE A 400 -9.43 -29.88 5.22
C ILE A 400 -8.03 -30.32 4.85
N ARG A 401 -7.84 -31.61 4.53
CA ARG A 401 -6.50 -32.16 4.32
C ARG A 401 -6.37 -33.07 3.12
N ARG A 402 -5.15 -33.18 2.61
CA ARG A 402 -4.73 -34.18 1.60
C ARG A 402 -5.61 -34.20 0.34
N MET A 403 -6.09 -33.02 -0.08
CA MET A 403 -6.75 -32.81 -1.37
C MET A 403 -5.71 -32.76 -2.49
N ARG A 404 -6.04 -33.34 -3.65
CA ARG A 404 -5.09 -33.47 -4.79
C ARG A 404 -4.87 -32.15 -5.51
N LYS A 405 -5.97 -31.42 -5.73
CA LYS A 405 -6.01 -30.05 -6.27
C LYS A 405 -6.62 -29.15 -5.21
N TYR A 406 -7.72 -28.47 -5.50
CA TYR A 406 -8.22 -27.38 -4.67
C TYR A 406 -8.98 -27.92 -3.47
N SER A 407 -8.79 -27.31 -2.31
CA SER A 407 -9.64 -27.60 -1.15
C SER A 407 -11.08 -27.19 -1.42
N ALA A 408 -11.28 -26.02 -2.04
CA ALA A 408 -12.55 -25.60 -2.60
C ALA A 408 -12.33 -24.81 -3.89
N LEU A 409 -13.02 -25.22 -4.97
CA LEU A 409 -13.18 -24.43 -6.18
C LEU A 409 -14.45 -23.60 -6.05
N ILE A 410 -14.34 -22.26 -6.13
CA ILE A 410 -15.45 -21.32 -5.92
C ILE A 410 -15.55 -20.43 -7.16
N ALA A 411 -16.63 -20.53 -7.93
CA ALA A 411 -16.75 -19.89 -9.22
C ALA A 411 -18.11 -19.23 -9.43
N ASN A 412 -18.15 -18.07 -10.10
CA ASN A 412 -19.40 -17.32 -10.35
C ASN A 412 -20.25 -17.16 -9.08
N VAL A 413 -19.75 -16.43 -8.08
CA VAL A 413 -20.43 -16.30 -6.77
C VAL A 413 -20.71 -14.85 -6.39
N ARG A 414 -21.79 -14.63 -5.64
CA ARG A 414 -22.15 -13.32 -5.11
C ARG A 414 -22.51 -13.44 -3.64
N ASN A 415 -22.00 -12.51 -2.82
CA ASN A 415 -22.17 -12.50 -1.37
C ASN A 415 -21.71 -13.82 -0.71
N PHE A 416 -20.47 -14.22 -0.99
CA PHE A 416 -19.92 -15.47 -0.47
C PHE A 416 -19.01 -15.20 0.74
N VAL A 417 -19.25 -15.88 1.86
CA VAL A 417 -18.53 -15.66 3.12
C VAL A 417 -17.72 -16.89 3.50
N VAL A 418 -16.46 -16.68 3.89
CA VAL A 418 -15.60 -17.72 4.47
C VAL A 418 -15.15 -17.26 5.86
N PRO A 419 -15.84 -17.65 6.94
CA PRO A 419 -15.49 -17.18 8.27
C PRO A 419 -14.15 -17.74 8.78
N PHE A 420 -13.79 -18.95 8.35
CA PHE A 420 -12.51 -19.56 8.70
C PHE A 420 -12.21 -20.70 7.74
N ALA A 421 -10.97 -20.83 7.30
CA ALA A 421 -10.49 -22.00 6.57
C ALA A 421 -9.08 -22.41 7.01
N ASN A 422 -8.93 -23.63 7.49
CA ASN A 422 -7.64 -24.22 7.84
C ASN A 422 -7.31 -25.40 6.92
N ILE A 423 -6.22 -25.24 6.17
CA ILE A 423 -5.93 -25.98 4.95
C ILE A 423 -4.59 -26.71 5.09
N ASP A 424 -4.55 -28.00 4.75
CA ASP A 424 -3.31 -28.80 4.72
C ASP A 424 -3.35 -29.77 3.53
N ASN A 425 -3.08 -29.27 2.32
CA ASN A 425 -3.28 -30.00 1.07
C ASN A 425 -2.11 -29.87 0.09
N TYR A 426 -2.17 -30.59 -1.03
CA TYR A 426 -1.06 -30.69 -1.98
C TYR A 426 -1.06 -29.62 -3.10
N SER A 427 -2.10 -28.80 -3.18
CA SER A 427 -2.24 -27.73 -4.18
C SER A 427 -2.89 -26.53 -3.49
N ASP A 428 -3.81 -25.86 -4.17
CA ASP A 428 -4.37 -24.60 -3.73
C ASP A 428 -5.40 -24.80 -2.63
N GLY A 429 -5.51 -23.85 -1.72
CA GLY A 429 -6.53 -23.84 -0.70
C GLY A 429 -7.90 -23.44 -1.27
N LEU A 430 -8.25 -22.17 -1.08
CA LEU A 430 -9.46 -21.59 -1.67
C LEU A 430 -9.11 -21.02 -3.03
N HIS A 431 -9.74 -21.55 -4.07
CA HIS A 431 -9.47 -21.18 -5.45
C HIS A 431 -10.71 -20.52 -6.06
N PHE A 432 -10.63 -19.21 -6.33
CA PHE A 432 -11.73 -18.42 -6.87
C PHE A 432 -11.57 -18.16 -8.36
N MET A 433 -12.61 -18.49 -9.12
CA MET A 433 -12.74 -18.13 -10.53
C MET A 433 -13.87 -17.11 -10.71
N PRO A 434 -13.60 -15.92 -11.27
CA PRO A 434 -14.63 -14.92 -11.50
C PRO A 434 -15.63 -15.38 -12.58
N PRO A 435 -16.84 -14.80 -12.63
CA PRO A 435 -17.23 -13.58 -11.92
C PRO A 435 -17.37 -13.74 -10.39
N TYR A 436 -17.04 -12.72 -9.62
CA TYR A 436 -17.42 -12.71 -8.20
C TYR A 436 -17.66 -11.30 -7.67
N VAL A 437 -18.58 -11.18 -6.72
CA VAL A 437 -19.01 -9.89 -6.13
C VAL A 437 -19.27 -10.05 -4.64
N GLY A 438 -18.70 -9.18 -3.81
CA GLY A 438 -18.98 -9.15 -2.38
C GLY A 438 -18.53 -10.41 -1.66
N VAL A 439 -17.31 -10.88 -1.96
CA VAL A 439 -16.73 -12.03 -1.26
C VAL A 439 -16.02 -11.55 0.00
N HIS A 440 -16.35 -12.13 1.16
CA HIS A 440 -15.71 -11.79 2.43
C HIS A 440 -15.13 -13.03 3.12
N ILE A 441 -13.81 -13.09 3.18
CA ILE A 441 -13.05 -14.11 3.88
C ILE A 441 -12.53 -13.48 5.17
N LYS A 442 -12.80 -14.09 6.33
CA LYS A 442 -12.24 -13.57 7.59
C LYS A 442 -10.85 -14.12 7.84
N THR A 443 -10.66 -15.43 7.81
CA THR A 443 -9.33 -16.01 8.08
C THR A 443 -9.07 -17.26 7.25
N ILE A 444 -7.90 -17.30 6.62
CA ILE A 444 -7.32 -18.52 6.04
C ILE A 444 -6.01 -18.83 6.78
N ALA A 445 -5.81 -20.09 7.13
CA ALA A 445 -4.57 -20.58 7.74
C ALA A 445 -4.15 -21.94 7.17
N GLY A 446 -2.89 -22.30 7.39
CA GLY A 446 -2.38 -23.64 7.12
C GLY A 446 -1.37 -23.71 5.96
N ALA A 447 -1.12 -24.91 5.46
CA ALA A 447 -0.06 -25.24 4.51
C ALA A 447 -0.65 -25.76 3.19
N GLY A 448 -0.69 -24.90 2.17
CA GLY A 448 -1.01 -25.30 0.79
C GLY A 448 0.26 -25.75 0.05
N GLY A 449 0.17 -26.83 -0.71
CA GLY A 449 1.25 -27.28 -1.60
C GLY A 449 1.46 -26.37 -2.81
N ASP A 450 0.50 -25.48 -3.09
CA ASP A 450 0.61 -24.37 -4.04
C ASP A 450 0.13 -23.07 -3.34
N ASP A 451 -0.91 -22.40 -3.84
CA ASP A 451 -1.44 -21.16 -3.27
C ASP A 451 -2.54 -21.41 -2.22
N ILE A 452 -2.40 -20.98 -0.96
CA ILE A 452 -3.53 -21.16 0.01
C ILE A 452 -4.76 -20.33 -0.36
N PHE A 453 -4.57 -19.25 -1.14
CA PHE A 453 -5.62 -18.42 -1.69
C PHE A 453 -5.29 -18.05 -3.16
N ALA A 454 -6.08 -18.55 -4.10
CA ALA A 454 -5.87 -18.30 -5.52
C ALA A 454 -7.04 -17.52 -6.13
N LEU A 455 -6.73 -16.49 -6.91
CA LEU A 455 -7.65 -15.72 -7.74
C LEU A 455 -7.23 -15.89 -9.19
N THR A 456 -8.02 -16.63 -9.98
CA THR A 456 -7.65 -16.95 -11.36
C THR A 456 -8.75 -16.59 -12.35
N GLY A 457 -8.44 -15.78 -13.36
CA GLY A 457 -9.34 -15.41 -14.46
C GLY A 457 -9.40 -16.52 -15.52
N GLY A 458 -9.93 -17.68 -15.13
CA GLY A 458 -9.80 -18.94 -15.86
C GLY A 458 -8.75 -19.87 -15.24
N ASP A 459 -8.38 -20.96 -15.92
CA ASP A 459 -7.36 -21.90 -15.45
C ASP A 459 -6.80 -22.73 -16.64
N PHE A 460 -6.07 -23.81 -16.38
CA PHE A 460 -5.86 -24.84 -17.39
C PHE A 460 -7.23 -25.37 -17.82
N ALA A 461 -7.40 -25.62 -19.12
CA ALA A 461 -8.67 -26.06 -19.68
C ALA A 461 -9.32 -27.22 -18.91
N HIS A 462 -8.50 -28.12 -18.32
CA HIS A 462 -8.96 -29.25 -17.52
C HIS A 462 -9.62 -28.91 -16.16
N TYR A 463 -9.39 -27.72 -15.62
CA TYR A 463 -9.90 -27.26 -14.31
C TYR A 463 -10.84 -26.05 -14.44
N GLU A 464 -10.97 -25.50 -15.64
CA GLU A 464 -11.60 -24.22 -15.85
C GLU A 464 -13.11 -24.36 -16.01
N ILE A 465 -13.86 -23.70 -15.14
CA ILE A 465 -15.34 -23.66 -15.18
C ILE A 465 -15.93 -22.26 -15.33
N SER A 466 -15.11 -21.22 -15.22
CA SER A 466 -15.57 -19.83 -15.29
C SER A 466 -14.45 -18.85 -15.65
N ARG A 467 -14.80 -17.80 -16.41
CA ARG A 467 -14.03 -16.56 -16.60
C ARG A 467 -14.98 -15.38 -16.47
N GLY A 468 -14.44 -14.26 -16.01
CA GLY A 468 -15.21 -13.04 -15.78
C GLY A 468 -14.43 -11.98 -15.03
N HIS A 469 -15.08 -10.87 -14.70
CA HIS A 469 -14.54 -9.85 -13.83
C HIS A 469 -14.62 -10.25 -12.35
N GLY A 470 -13.52 -10.10 -11.62
CA GLY A 470 -13.52 -10.17 -10.16
C GLY A 470 -13.81 -8.77 -9.60
N TYR A 471 -15.00 -8.52 -9.08
CA TYR A 471 -15.42 -7.15 -8.73
C TYR A 471 -14.91 -6.71 -7.36
N ASP A 472 -15.16 -7.51 -6.33
CA ASP A 472 -14.82 -7.19 -4.95
C ASP A 472 -14.60 -8.44 -4.12
N ILE A 473 -13.43 -8.52 -3.48
CA ILE A 473 -13.08 -9.57 -2.54
C ILE A 473 -12.21 -9.02 -1.41
N THR A 474 -12.58 -9.37 -0.17
CA THR A 474 -11.85 -9.01 1.04
C THR A 474 -11.41 -10.26 1.80
N CYS A 475 -10.17 -10.27 2.31
CA CYS A 475 -9.64 -11.27 3.22
C CYS A 475 -9.07 -10.60 4.49
N ASP A 476 -9.69 -10.72 5.66
CA ASP A 476 -9.24 -9.98 6.86
C ASP A 476 -7.87 -10.47 7.34
N LYS A 477 -7.62 -11.78 7.32
CA LYS A 477 -6.35 -12.37 7.78
C LYS A 477 -5.92 -13.60 6.98
N LEU A 478 -4.68 -13.56 6.48
CA LEU A 478 -3.98 -14.69 5.88
C LEU A 478 -2.85 -15.14 6.80
N ASN A 479 -2.84 -16.43 7.15
CA ASN A 479 -1.82 -17.04 8.00
C ASN A 479 -1.18 -18.28 7.37
N PRO A 480 -0.39 -18.13 6.29
CA PRO A 480 0.33 -19.25 5.70
C PRO A 480 1.31 -19.88 6.71
N GLN A 481 1.24 -21.20 6.82
CA GLN A 481 2.09 -22.03 7.68
C GLN A 481 2.99 -22.91 6.81
N ASN A 482 3.95 -22.29 6.11
CA ASN A 482 4.81 -22.95 5.12
C ASN A 482 4.09 -23.35 3.82
N ALA A 483 3.10 -22.57 3.40
CA ALA A 483 2.50 -22.70 2.07
C ALA A 483 3.49 -22.36 0.95
N LEU A 484 3.32 -22.89 -0.26
CA LEU A 484 4.19 -22.50 -1.39
C LEU A 484 4.09 -21.00 -1.66
N CYS A 485 2.87 -20.48 -1.69
CA CYS A 485 2.55 -19.06 -1.85
C CYS A 485 1.27 -18.73 -1.06
N ALA A 486 1.16 -17.50 -0.55
CA ALA A 486 -0.03 -17.12 0.20
C ALA A 486 -1.17 -16.75 -0.74
N VAL A 487 -0.90 -15.84 -1.69
CA VAL A 487 -1.89 -15.35 -2.65
C VAL A 487 -1.35 -15.37 -4.06
N LYS A 488 -2.09 -15.99 -4.98
CA LYS A 488 -1.84 -15.83 -6.43
C LYS A 488 -2.99 -15.11 -7.10
N ILE A 489 -2.66 -14.19 -7.99
CA ILE A 489 -3.56 -13.40 -8.81
C ILE A 489 -3.06 -13.48 -10.24
N THR A 490 -3.85 -14.09 -11.12
CA THR A 490 -3.48 -14.28 -12.53
C THR A 490 -4.74 -14.47 -13.38
N GLY A 491 -4.73 -14.21 -14.68
CA GLY A 491 -5.95 -14.33 -15.47
C GLY A 491 -5.76 -14.32 -16.97
N ASN A 492 -6.85 -14.03 -17.68
CA ASN A 492 -6.86 -13.84 -19.12
C ASN A 492 -7.59 -12.54 -19.48
N ALA A 493 -7.18 -11.96 -20.61
CA ALA A 493 -7.88 -10.87 -21.24
C ALA A 493 -9.28 -11.36 -21.67
N PRO A 494 -10.28 -10.47 -21.69
CA PRO A 494 -10.22 -9.05 -21.35
C PRO A 494 -10.54 -8.75 -19.87
N TYR A 495 -10.56 -9.77 -19.03
CA TYR A 495 -11.07 -9.66 -17.68
C TYR A 495 -10.13 -8.95 -16.71
N ARG A 496 -10.70 -8.43 -15.61
CA ARG A 496 -9.99 -7.62 -14.61
C ARG A 496 -10.44 -7.96 -13.19
N PHE A 497 -9.50 -7.93 -12.26
CA PHE A 497 -9.73 -7.98 -10.82
C PHE A 497 -9.79 -6.56 -10.26
N TRP A 498 -10.99 -6.02 -10.04
CA TRP A 498 -11.20 -4.60 -9.75
C TRP A 498 -10.81 -4.18 -8.35
N ASN A 499 -11.22 -4.93 -7.33
CA ASN A 499 -10.92 -4.61 -5.94
C ASN A 499 -10.56 -5.86 -5.13
N ILE A 500 -9.33 -5.88 -4.62
CA ILE A 500 -8.80 -6.92 -3.74
C ILE A 500 -8.31 -6.24 -2.47
N ASN A 501 -8.86 -6.63 -1.32
CA ASN A 501 -8.46 -6.09 -0.02
C ASN A 501 -8.00 -7.23 0.91
N ILE A 502 -6.78 -7.13 1.42
CA ILE A 502 -6.22 -8.06 2.39
C ILE A 502 -5.96 -7.27 3.68
N GLY A 503 -6.66 -7.58 4.77
CA GLY A 503 -6.49 -6.91 6.06
C GLY A 503 -5.09 -7.10 6.63
N GLY A 504 -4.64 -8.35 6.74
CA GLY A 504 -3.27 -8.65 7.15
C GLY A 504 -2.78 -10.02 6.67
N ILE A 505 -1.49 -10.11 6.38
CA ILE A 505 -0.78 -11.36 6.10
C ILE A 505 0.34 -11.55 7.11
N THR A 506 0.31 -12.66 7.85
CA THR A 506 1.31 -13.03 8.86
C THR A 506 1.73 -14.47 8.67
N GLY A 507 3.00 -14.84 8.84
CA GLY A 507 3.40 -16.26 8.81
C GLY A 507 4.59 -16.53 7.91
N LEU A 508 4.58 -17.67 7.23
CA LEU A 508 5.72 -18.17 6.45
C LEU A 508 5.26 -18.78 5.12
N THR A 509 5.90 -18.37 4.02
CA THR A 509 5.79 -19.02 2.70
C THR A 509 7.14 -19.58 2.23
N GLN A 510 7.08 -20.59 1.36
CA GLN A 510 8.27 -21.16 0.72
C GLN A 510 8.78 -20.29 -0.42
N THR A 511 7.87 -19.85 -1.30
CA THR A 511 8.17 -18.92 -2.41
C THR A 511 7.61 -17.53 -2.11
N ASP A 512 7.31 -16.74 -3.14
CA ASP A 512 6.73 -15.41 -2.97
C ASP A 512 5.46 -15.44 -2.11
N ALA A 513 5.24 -14.43 -1.25
CA ALA A 513 4.02 -14.41 -0.44
C ALA A 513 2.81 -14.01 -1.28
N ILE A 514 2.95 -12.99 -2.14
CA ILE A 514 1.92 -12.59 -3.10
C ILE A 514 2.49 -12.60 -4.51
N LYS A 515 1.83 -13.29 -5.42
CA LYS A 515 2.13 -13.34 -6.86
C LYS A 515 1.00 -12.70 -7.64
N ALA A 516 1.19 -11.47 -8.11
CA ALA A 516 0.33 -10.84 -9.11
C ALA A 516 1.04 -10.91 -10.46
N ILE A 517 0.73 -11.91 -11.28
CA ILE A 517 1.61 -12.32 -12.38
C ILE A 517 0.85 -12.66 -13.66
N TRP A 518 1.52 -12.43 -14.79
CA TRP A 518 1.33 -13.21 -16.01
C TRP A 518 1.81 -14.66 -15.81
N ASP A 519 1.00 -15.66 -16.17
CA ASP A 519 1.36 -17.09 -16.03
C ASP A 519 1.22 -17.86 -17.36
N THR A 520 1.79 -19.06 -17.42
CA THR A 520 2.01 -19.85 -18.64
C THR A 520 0.75 -20.12 -19.45
N ASN A 521 -0.37 -20.41 -18.81
CA ASN A 521 -1.67 -20.67 -19.43
C ASN A 521 -2.69 -19.54 -19.19
N LEU A 522 -2.31 -18.52 -18.43
CA LEU A 522 -3.13 -17.37 -18.03
C LEU A 522 -2.38 -16.12 -18.46
N THR A 523 -2.60 -15.76 -19.72
CA THR A 523 -1.66 -14.95 -20.51
C THR A 523 -1.96 -13.45 -20.46
N TYR A 524 -2.80 -12.99 -19.54
CA TYR A 524 -2.99 -11.55 -19.31
C TYR A 524 -3.65 -11.29 -17.96
N THR A 525 -3.03 -10.46 -17.12
CA THR A 525 -3.54 -10.15 -15.78
C THR A 525 -3.69 -8.64 -15.60
N ALA A 526 -4.93 -8.21 -15.35
CA ALA A 526 -5.24 -6.82 -15.05
C ALA A 526 -5.87 -6.70 -13.65
N ILE A 527 -5.36 -5.75 -12.88
CA ILE A 527 -5.75 -5.50 -11.48
C ILE A 527 -6.10 -4.02 -11.33
N GLY A 528 -7.27 -3.72 -10.77
CA GLY A 528 -7.61 -2.38 -10.31
C GLY A 528 -6.81 -2.06 -9.04
N THR A 529 -7.41 -2.25 -7.88
CA THR A 529 -6.77 -2.00 -6.59
C THR A 529 -6.42 -3.30 -5.87
N LEU A 530 -5.17 -3.40 -5.44
CA LEU A 530 -4.69 -4.37 -4.45
C LEU A 530 -4.31 -3.63 -3.17
N LYS A 531 -5.14 -3.74 -2.13
CA LYS A 531 -4.89 -3.14 -0.82
C LYS A 531 -4.45 -4.21 0.17
N ILE A 532 -3.42 -3.90 0.96
CA ILE A 532 -2.92 -4.71 2.07
C ILE A 532 -2.84 -3.81 3.31
N GLY A 533 -3.52 -4.18 4.41
CA GLY A 533 -3.40 -3.44 5.67
C GLY A 533 -2.03 -3.68 6.31
N LEU A 534 -1.77 -4.92 6.74
CA LEU A 534 -0.49 -5.33 7.34
C LEU A 534 0.18 -6.43 6.50
N PHE A 535 1.43 -6.21 6.10
CA PHE A 535 2.31 -7.24 5.56
C PHE A 535 3.39 -7.62 6.57
N ASP A 536 3.33 -8.83 7.13
CA ASP A 536 4.27 -9.34 8.15
C ASP A 536 4.52 -10.85 7.92
N CYS A 537 4.91 -11.20 6.70
CA CYS A 537 5.14 -12.57 6.26
C CYS A 537 6.62 -12.81 5.97
N ALA A 538 7.18 -13.87 6.55
CA ALA A 538 8.49 -14.37 6.20
C ALA A 538 8.43 -15.17 4.89
N VAL A 539 9.50 -15.08 4.08
CA VAL A 539 9.60 -15.71 2.76
C VAL A 539 10.93 -16.45 2.65
N GLN A 540 10.87 -17.77 2.43
CA GLN A 540 12.07 -18.62 2.39
C GLN A 540 12.87 -18.50 1.11
N ILE A 541 12.21 -18.29 -0.04
CA ILE A 541 12.81 -18.08 -1.37
C ILE A 541 11.93 -17.10 -2.13
N GLY A 542 12.51 -16.15 -2.86
CA GLY A 542 11.73 -15.18 -3.66
C GLY A 542 11.34 -13.93 -2.88
N SER A 543 10.23 -13.30 -3.26
CA SER A 543 9.88 -11.93 -2.87
C SER A 543 8.65 -11.84 -1.96
N GLY A 544 8.53 -10.79 -1.16
CA GLY A 544 7.28 -10.54 -0.42
C GLY A 544 6.11 -10.36 -1.38
N LEU A 545 6.25 -9.43 -2.32
CA LEU A 545 5.33 -9.24 -3.44
C LEU A 545 6.10 -9.39 -4.76
N LYS A 546 5.56 -10.19 -5.67
CA LYS A 546 6.01 -10.30 -7.06
C LYS A 546 4.93 -9.74 -7.98
N LEU A 547 5.21 -8.59 -8.59
CA LEU A 547 4.29 -7.79 -9.38
C LEU A 547 4.72 -7.79 -10.86
N THR A 548 4.21 -8.76 -11.61
CA THR A 548 4.46 -8.93 -13.05
C THR A 548 3.19 -9.09 -13.87
N ALA A 549 2.05 -8.65 -13.32
CA ALA A 549 0.80 -8.51 -14.05
C ALA A 549 0.94 -7.43 -15.15
N ASP A 550 0.17 -7.55 -16.23
CA ASP A 550 0.21 -6.62 -17.37
C ASP A 550 -0.20 -5.20 -16.94
N GLU A 551 -1.24 -5.10 -16.11
CA GLU A 551 -1.76 -3.82 -15.65
C GLU A 551 -2.15 -3.86 -14.16
N ILE A 552 -1.73 -2.84 -13.42
CA ILE A 552 -2.16 -2.59 -12.04
C ILE A 552 -2.46 -1.10 -11.86
N ASP A 553 -3.69 -0.72 -11.46
CA ASP A 553 -3.97 0.70 -11.15
C ASP A 553 -3.33 1.13 -9.82
N SER A 554 -3.46 0.31 -8.77
CA SER A 554 -2.94 0.68 -7.47
C SER A 554 -2.58 -0.52 -6.62
N VAL A 555 -1.38 -0.46 -6.03
CA VAL A 555 -0.99 -1.29 -4.89
C VAL A 555 -0.82 -0.38 -3.68
N VAL A 556 -1.56 -0.63 -2.61
CA VAL A 556 -1.51 0.15 -1.37
C VAL A 556 -1.22 -0.77 -0.21
N ILE A 557 -0.13 -0.51 0.52
CA ILE A 557 0.25 -1.22 1.73
C ILE A 557 0.27 -0.23 2.88
N ASP A 558 -0.62 -0.39 3.86
CA ASP A 558 -0.69 0.52 5.00
C ASP A 558 0.52 0.32 5.95
N GLU A 559 0.93 -0.93 6.19
CA GLU A 559 2.13 -1.28 6.97
C GLU A 559 2.88 -2.47 6.37
N TYR A 560 4.18 -2.30 6.11
CA TYR A 560 5.09 -3.35 5.67
C TYR A 560 6.15 -3.62 6.75
N VAL A 561 6.14 -4.84 7.28
CA VAL A 561 7.08 -5.33 8.28
C VAL A 561 8.09 -6.24 7.58
N ILE A 562 9.32 -5.75 7.44
CA ILE A 562 10.42 -6.53 6.91
C ILE A 562 10.73 -7.64 7.92
N SER A 563 10.40 -8.86 7.54
CA SER A 563 10.63 -10.09 8.30
C SER A 563 11.88 -10.82 7.78
N GLN A 564 12.34 -11.84 8.51
CA GLN A 564 13.47 -12.66 8.07
C GLN A 564 13.21 -13.22 6.66
N LYS A 565 14.16 -13.01 5.75
CA LYS A 565 13.98 -13.21 4.31
C LYS A 565 15.10 -14.07 3.71
N SER A 566 14.77 -14.73 2.60
CA SER A 566 15.69 -15.45 1.72
C SER A 566 16.87 -14.64 1.20
N ILE A 567 17.96 -15.35 0.91
CA ILE A 567 19.09 -14.82 0.16
C ILE A 567 18.63 -14.64 -1.30
N ASN A 568 18.76 -13.41 -1.84
CA ASN A 568 18.53 -13.00 -3.24
C ASN A 568 17.17 -12.43 -3.67
N GLY A 569 16.10 -12.52 -2.86
CA GLY A 569 14.78 -11.93 -3.19
C GLY A 569 14.65 -10.42 -2.95
N TRP A 570 13.51 -9.83 -3.36
CA TRP A 570 13.10 -8.44 -3.03
C TRP A 570 11.91 -8.44 -2.07
N ASP A 571 11.73 -7.42 -1.24
CA ASP A 571 10.50 -7.34 -0.44
C ASP A 571 9.32 -7.03 -1.37
N ILE A 572 9.55 -6.17 -2.36
CA ILE A 572 8.63 -5.89 -3.47
C ILE A 572 9.44 -5.92 -4.77
N ALA A 573 9.07 -6.82 -5.68
CA ALA A 573 9.63 -6.89 -7.04
C ALA A 573 8.57 -6.47 -8.07
N VAL A 574 8.89 -5.45 -8.87
CA VAL A 574 8.08 -5.03 -10.02
C VAL A 574 8.83 -5.37 -11.31
N GLY A 575 8.16 -5.96 -12.31
CA GLY A 575 8.77 -6.17 -13.63
C GLY A 575 9.77 -7.33 -13.70
N ASP A 576 10.80 -7.15 -14.54
CA ASP A 576 11.76 -8.19 -14.95
C ASP A 576 11.07 -9.43 -15.58
N SER A 577 9.89 -9.24 -16.16
CA SER A 577 9.20 -10.28 -16.94
C SER A 577 9.74 -10.30 -18.37
N SER A 578 10.02 -11.49 -18.89
CA SER A 578 10.35 -11.70 -20.31
C SER A 578 9.13 -11.99 -21.18
N ARG A 579 7.92 -11.99 -20.58
CA ARG A 579 6.70 -12.47 -21.22
C ARG A 579 5.74 -11.34 -21.58
N ASN A 580 5.78 -10.25 -20.84
CA ASN A 580 4.88 -9.11 -20.98
C ASN A 580 5.55 -7.82 -20.48
N ASN A 581 4.97 -6.68 -20.86
CA ASN A 581 5.31 -5.39 -20.28
C ASN A 581 4.38 -5.11 -19.10
N VAL A 582 4.95 -4.71 -17.97
CA VAL A 582 4.22 -4.46 -16.72
C VAL A 582 3.91 -2.96 -16.62
N ALA A 583 2.64 -2.59 -16.43
CA ALA A 583 2.23 -1.21 -16.20
C ALA A 583 1.59 -1.04 -14.82
N ILE A 584 2.18 -0.19 -13.96
CA ILE A 584 1.64 0.12 -12.62
C ILE A 584 1.39 1.62 -12.49
N LYS A 585 0.16 2.06 -12.23
CA LYS A 585 -0.10 3.50 -12.04
C LYS A 585 0.36 3.99 -10.67
N SER A 586 0.18 3.21 -9.60
CA SER A 586 0.64 3.59 -8.26
C SER A 586 1.07 2.42 -7.39
N LEU A 587 2.21 2.58 -6.70
CA LEU A 587 2.69 1.71 -5.62
C LEU A 587 2.93 2.56 -4.38
N ILE A 588 2.13 2.36 -3.34
CA ILE A 588 2.14 3.16 -2.11
C ILE A 588 2.40 2.24 -0.91
N VAL A 589 3.42 2.55 -0.12
CA VAL A 589 3.73 1.87 1.15
C VAL A 589 3.83 2.92 2.26
N ARG A 590 2.82 2.99 3.13
CA ARG A 590 2.67 4.10 4.09
C ARG A 590 3.58 3.99 5.31
N ASN A 591 3.98 2.79 5.68
CA ASN A 591 4.89 2.60 6.80
C ASN A 591 5.74 1.36 6.58
N VAL A 592 7.04 1.52 6.45
CA VAL A 592 8.01 0.42 6.44
C VAL A 592 8.73 0.37 7.79
N ARG A 593 8.77 -0.81 8.41
CA ARG A 593 9.55 -1.07 9.63
C ARG A 593 10.17 -2.46 9.65
N LEU A 594 11.11 -2.68 10.56
CA LEU A 594 11.68 -4.00 10.82
C LEU A 594 10.80 -4.80 11.79
N LYS A 595 10.79 -6.13 11.65
CA LYS A 595 10.15 -7.03 12.62
C LYS A 595 10.86 -6.97 13.97
N THR A 596 12.18 -7.09 13.93
CA THR A 596 13.10 -6.90 15.06
C THR A 596 14.33 -6.12 14.57
N PRO A 597 15.09 -5.46 15.47
CA PRO A 597 16.28 -4.69 15.08
C PRO A 597 17.34 -5.50 14.33
N ASP A 598 17.39 -6.81 14.54
CA ASP A 598 18.39 -7.71 13.96
C ASP A 598 18.02 -8.23 12.56
N VAL A 599 16.83 -7.90 12.03
CA VAL A 599 16.46 -8.32 10.67
C VAL A 599 17.33 -7.60 9.65
N ALA A 600 18.14 -8.37 8.92
CA ALA A 600 18.95 -7.84 7.82
C ALA A 600 18.08 -7.40 6.64
N VAL A 601 18.23 -6.15 6.20
CA VAL A 601 17.52 -5.59 5.04
C VAL A 601 18.40 -5.65 3.80
N THR A 602 18.39 -6.77 3.07
CA THR A 602 19.29 -6.88 1.91
C THR A 602 18.83 -6.06 0.71
N ARG A 603 17.52 -6.01 0.42
CA ARG A 603 16.90 -5.44 -0.80
C ARG A 603 15.40 -5.20 -0.58
N PHE A 604 14.91 -3.95 -0.61
CA PHE A 604 13.47 -3.68 -0.38
C PHE A 604 12.66 -3.64 -1.69
N LEU A 605 12.78 -2.57 -2.49
CA LEU A 605 12.01 -2.40 -3.73
C LEU A 605 12.87 -2.56 -4.97
N GLN A 606 12.42 -3.43 -5.88
CA GLN A 606 12.87 -3.48 -7.26
C GLN A 606 11.89 -2.80 -8.21
N LEU A 607 12.41 -1.92 -9.04
CA LEU A 607 11.79 -1.43 -10.26
C LEU A 607 12.51 -2.09 -11.44
N GLY A 608 12.05 -3.29 -11.81
CA GLY A 608 12.66 -4.18 -12.80
C GLY A 608 12.39 -3.78 -14.25
N ARG A 609 13.07 -4.44 -15.17
CA ARG A 609 13.00 -4.20 -16.62
C ARG A 609 11.62 -4.52 -17.19
N ALA A 610 11.35 -4.04 -18.40
CA ALA A 610 10.05 -4.20 -19.06
C ALA A 610 8.87 -3.77 -18.17
N ALA A 611 9.07 -2.73 -17.36
CA ALA A 611 8.04 -2.18 -16.48
C ALA A 611 7.98 -0.66 -16.55
N GLU A 612 6.75 -0.14 -16.57
CA GLU A 612 6.40 1.26 -16.50
C GLU A 612 5.63 1.53 -15.20
N VAL A 613 6.14 2.42 -14.36
CA VAL A 613 5.54 2.75 -13.06
C VAL A 613 5.30 4.26 -12.98
N ASP A 614 4.05 4.71 -12.87
CA ASP A 614 3.79 6.16 -12.83
C ASP A 614 4.19 6.77 -11.48
N TYR A 615 3.77 6.19 -10.36
CA TYR A 615 4.02 6.76 -9.04
C TYR A 615 4.43 5.71 -8.01
N VAL A 616 5.55 5.93 -7.33
CA VAL A 616 5.99 5.17 -6.15
C VAL A 616 6.04 6.11 -4.96
N ASP A 617 5.43 5.74 -3.83
CA ASP A 617 5.48 6.49 -2.56
C ASP A 617 5.78 5.53 -1.40
N ILE A 618 6.96 5.68 -0.80
CA ILE A 618 7.40 4.88 0.34
C ILE A 618 7.64 5.82 1.52
N HIS A 619 7.03 5.50 2.65
CA HIS A 619 7.29 6.18 3.92
C HIS A 619 7.90 5.20 4.94
N SER A 620 9.06 5.56 5.47
CA SER A 620 9.85 4.79 6.44
C SER A 620 9.57 5.29 7.85
N GLY A 621 8.92 4.49 8.71
CA GLY A 621 8.53 4.93 10.06
C GLY A 621 9.71 5.25 10.99
N CYS A 622 10.78 4.45 10.91
CA CYS A 622 12.12 4.68 11.45
C CYS A 622 12.94 3.40 11.19
N LEU A 623 13.69 3.35 10.10
CA LEU A 623 14.46 2.16 9.71
C LEU A 623 15.92 2.30 10.12
N ASN A 624 16.40 1.41 11.00
CA ASN A 624 17.82 1.29 11.33
C ASN A 624 18.39 0.04 10.64
N ILE A 625 18.99 0.21 9.47
CA ILE A 625 19.43 -0.89 8.60
C ILE A 625 20.84 -1.34 9.01
N SER A 626 20.97 -2.56 9.51
CA SER A 626 22.26 -3.14 9.91
C SER A 626 23.11 -3.67 8.75
N ALA A 627 22.48 -4.04 7.63
CA ALA A 627 23.14 -4.47 6.41
C ALA A 627 22.28 -4.16 5.18
N LEU A 628 22.91 -3.77 4.06
CA LEU A 628 22.24 -3.52 2.77
C LEU A 628 23.06 -4.10 1.60
N GLY A 629 22.39 -4.72 0.63
CA GLY A 629 23.02 -5.29 -0.56
C GLY A 629 23.20 -4.27 -1.68
N SER A 630 22.29 -4.30 -2.67
CA SER A 630 22.42 -3.54 -3.93
C SER A 630 21.76 -2.16 -3.90
N GLY A 631 20.90 -1.91 -2.91
CA GLY A 631 20.13 -0.68 -2.74
C GLY A 631 18.83 -0.96 -1.98
N PHE A 632 18.31 0.03 -1.24
CA PHE A 632 16.99 -0.08 -0.61
C PHE A 632 15.90 0.00 -1.70
N ILE A 633 16.02 0.97 -2.59
CA ILE A 633 15.27 1.05 -3.85
C ILE A 633 16.25 0.88 -5.00
N TYR A 634 15.90 0.03 -5.97
CA TYR A 634 16.74 -0.26 -7.12
C TYR A 634 15.94 -0.22 -8.42
N SER A 635 16.35 0.62 -9.36
CA SER A 635 15.78 0.69 -10.71
C SER A 635 16.74 0.06 -11.72
N ASN A 636 16.23 -0.86 -12.53
CA ASN A 636 17.02 -1.62 -13.49
C ASN A 636 17.18 -0.87 -14.83
N GLY A 637 18.42 -0.76 -15.30
CA GLY A 637 18.73 -0.34 -16.67
C GLY A 637 18.42 -1.44 -17.70
N ALA A 638 18.47 -1.08 -18.99
CA ALA A 638 18.20 -2.01 -20.07
C ALA A 638 19.22 -3.16 -20.13
N THR A 639 18.82 -4.23 -20.80
CA THR A 639 19.68 -5.35 -21.26
C THR A 639 19.44 -5.54 -22.76
N ASP A 640 20.22 -6.41 -23.39
CA ASP A 640 20.06 -6.73 -24.81
C ASP A 640 18.65 -7.22 -25.17
N THR A 641 17.94 -7.83 -24.21
CA THR A 641 16.62 -8.45 -24.44
C THR A 641 15.45 -7.74 -23.76
N LEU A 642 15.70 -6.95 -22.72
CA LEU A 642 14.64 -6.27 -21.95
C LEU A 642 14.94 -4.78 -21.83
N ALA A 643 13.93 -3.97 -22.18
CA ALA A 643 13.97 -2.52 -22.03
C ALA A 643 14.15 -2.11 -20.56
N ALA A 644 14.80 -0.97 -20.34
CA ALA A 644 14.95 -0.39 -19.01
C ALA A 644 13.58 -0.21 -18.33
N ASN A 645 13.57 -0.28 -17.00
CA ASN A 645 12.48 0.24 -16.20
C ASN A 645 12.20 1.71 -16.59
N LYS A 646 10.94 2.13 -16.58
CA LYS A 646 10.53 3.54 -16.69
C LYS A 646 9.71 3.94 -15.49
N THR A 647 10.03 5.06 -14.84
CA THR A 647 9.30 5.51 -13.65
C THR A 647 9.09 7.02 -13.65
N SER A 648 7.83 7.48 -13.57
CA SER A 648 7.54 8.93 -13.64
C SER A 648 7.86 9.64 -12.32
N ARG A 649 7.63 9.01 -11.16
CA ARG A 649 8.02 9.60 -9.87
C ARG A 649 8.28 8.54 -8.80
N ILE A 650 9.37 8.74 -8.06
CA ILE A 650 9.71 7.98 -6.85
C ILE A 650 9.70 8.96 -5.68
N LYS A 651 8.97 8.64 -4.62
CA LYS A 651 9.00 9.38 -3.35
C LYS A 651 9.45 8.48 -2.21
N LEU A 652 10.39 8.98 -1.40
CA LEU A 652 10.83 8.37 -0.14
C LEU A 652 10.80 9.43 0.96
N SER A 653 10.13 9.12 2.06
CA SER A 653 9.99 10.03 3.22
C SER A 653 10.11 9.28 4.54
N GLY A 654 10.15 10.00 5.67
CA GLY A 654 10.28 9.43 7.01
C GLY A 654 11.73 9.41 7.49
N LYS A 655 12.16 8.36 8.23
CA LYS A 655 13.53 8.25 8.76
C LYS A 655 14.21 6.93 8.37
N ILE A 656 15.44 7.01 7.88
CA ILE A 656 16.28 5.85 7.50
C ILE A 656 17.74 6.07 7.91
N SER A 657 18.35 5.10 8.58
CA SER A 657 19.73 5.12 9.04
C SER A 657 20.44 3.80 8.75
N ALA A 658 21.78 3.83 8.62
CA ALA A 658 22.62 2.65 8.57
C ALA A 658 24.00 2.92 9.17
N PRO A 659 24.71 1.90 9.71
CA PRO A 659 26.00 2.10 10.37
C PRO A 659 27.19 2.15 9.39
N SER A 660 26.96 2.12 8.09
CA SER A 660 28.01 1.83 7.10
C SER A 660 28.04 2.81 5.94
N ALA A 661 29.23 3.41 5.80
CA ALA A 661 29.65 4.29 4.73
C ALA A 661 29.68 3.64 3.32
N ASN A 662 29.22 2.40 3.13
CA ASN A 662 29.22 1.69 1.84
C ASN A 662 27.82 1.50 1.22
N TYR A 663 26.74 1.73 1.96
CA TYR A 663 25.38 1.45 1.51
C TYR A 663 24.76 2.58 0.68
N VAL A 664 23.94 2.22 -0.31
CA VAL A 664 23.23 3.16 -1.19
C VAL A 664 21.74 3.03 -0.95
N VAL A 665 21.02 4.12 -0.65
CA VAL A 665 19.57 4.05 -0.46
C VAL A 665 18.85 3.82 -1.78
N MET A 666 19.07 4.68 -2.78
CA MET A 666 18.49 4.52 -4.12
C MET A 666 19.58 4.31 -5.17
N PHE A 667 19.54 3.17 -5.84
CA PHE A 667 20.40 2.89 -7.00
C PHE A 667 19.54 2.93 -8.27
N LEU A 668 19.66 3.99 -9.06
CA LEU A 668 18.77 4.29 -10.18
C LEU A 668 19.47 4.12 -11.53
N ASN A 669 19.23 2.98 -12.21
CA ASN A 669 19.83 2.68 -13.51
C ASN A 669 18.82 2.72 -14.68
N GLY A 670 17.53 2.67 -14.39
CA GLY A 670 16.46 2.79 -15.39
C GLY A 670 16.16 4.25 -15.75
N MET A 671 15.05 4.45 -16.45
CA MET A 671 14.58 5.78 -16.86
C MET A 671 13.69 6.38 -15.76
N ASN A 672 14.03 7.56 -15.24
CA ASN A 672 13.35 8.17 -14.09
C ASN A 672 13.09 9.66 -14.33
N ASP A 673 11.87 10.16 -14.13
CA ASP A 673 11.55 11.59 -14.37
C ASP A 673 11.65 12.47 -13.12
N ALA A 674 11.25 11.97 -11.95
CA ALA A 674 11.25 12.74 -10.71
C ALA A 674 11.55 11.87 -9.48
N ILE A 675 12.37 12.38 -8.58
CA ILE A 675 12.68 11.79 -7.28
C ILE A 675 12.33 12.82 -6.21
N ASP A 676 11.57 12.41 -5.20
CA ASP A 676 11.13 13.26 -4.11
C ASP A 676 11.59 12.66 -2.78
N VAL A 677 12.51 13.37 -2.13
CA VAL A 677 13.07 13.05 -0.81
C VAL A 677 12.80 14.18 0.18
N SER A 678 11.74 14.96 -0.08
CA SER A 678 11.35 16.05 0.80
C SER A 678 10.95 15.55 2.19
N GLY A 679 11.49 16.20 3.23
CA GLY A 679 11.27 15.84 4.63
C GLY A 679 11.82 14.47 5.06
N LEU A 680 12.75 13.88 4.31
CA LEU A 680 13.44 12.66 4.70
C LEU A 680 14.54 12.95 5.75
N ASP A 681 14.62 12.13 6.79
CA ASP A 681 15.74 12.08 7.73
C ASP A 681 16.65 10.89 7.36
N PHE A 682 17.90 11.17 7.00
CA PHE A 682 18.85 10.21 6.44
C PHE A 682 20.19 10.21 7.19
N GLU A 683 20.70 9.04 7.58
CA GLU A 683 21.94 8.95 8.38
C GLU A 683 22.86 7.77 8.00
N GLY A 684 24.17 8.02 7.86
CA GLY A 684 25.24 7.01 7.88
C GLY A 684 25.46 6.16 6.61
N PHE A 685 24.77 6.46 5.51
CA PHE A 685 24.94 5.77 4.22
C PHE A 685 26.04 6.40 3.33
N ALA A 686 26.50 5.64 2.32
CA ALA A 686 27.40 6.13 1.29
C ALA A 686 26.73 7.13 0.34
N ASN A 687 25.51 6.83 -0.12
CA ASN A 687 24.77 7.64 -1.09
C ASN A 687 23.28 7.58 -0.79
N LEU A 688 22.60 8.72 -0.84
CA LEU A 688 21.14 8.73 -0.92
C LEU A 688 20.69 8.29 -2.33
N ILE A 689 21.28 8.87 -3.38
CA ILE A 689 21.04 8.48 -4.77
C ILE A 689 22.36 8.21 -5.48
N ARG A 690 22.43 7.09 -6.18
CA ARG A 690 23.51 6.77 -7.12
C ARG A 690 22.94 6.29 -8.44
N THR A 691 23.45 6.80 -9.55
CA THR A 691 23.04 6.38 -10.90
C THR A 691 24.14 5.66 -11.67
N SER A 692 23.79 5.04 -12.80
CA SER A 692 24.75 4.61 -13.82
C SER A 692 24.93 5.67 -14.91
N LYS A 693 25.93 5.47 -15.78
CA LYS A 693 26.16 6.31 -16.99
C LYS A 693 25.06 6.20 -18.05
N THR A 694 24.14 5.24 -17.91
CA THR A 694 23.07 4.96 -18.86
C THR A 694 21.71 5.47 -18.38
N VAL A 695 21.66 6.17 -17.24
CA VAL A 695 20.43 6.76 -16.71
C VAL A 695 19.90 7.84 -17.66
N ALA A 696 18.59 7.97 -17.76
CA ALA A 696 17.92 8.96 -18.60
C ALA A 696 16.55 9.35 -18.02
N PRO A 697 16.00 10.53 -18.35
CA PRO A 697 14.59 10.82 -18.10
C PRO A 697 13.68 9.99 -19.03
N TRP A 698 12.43 9.76 -18.64
CA TRP A 698 11.42 9.05 -19.43
C TRP A 698 10.53 9.99 -20.25
N LYS A 699 9.70 10.80 -19.58
CA LYS A 699 8.75 11.75 -20.20
C LYS A 699 9.29 13.18 -20.20
N LYS A 700 10.37 13.46 -19.46
CA LYS A 700 10.99 14.78 -19.32
C LYS A 700 12.30 14.92 -20.12
N ASP A 701 12.80 16.14 -20.22
CA ASP A 701 14.12 16.46 -20.78
C ASP A 701 15.23 16.48 -19.71
N HIS A 702 14.86 16.39 -18.44
CA HIS A 702 15.74 16.33 -17.27
C HIS A 702 15.12 15.49 -16.16
N ILE A 703 15.94 15.05 -15.21
CA ILE A 703 15.50 14.35 -14.00
C ILE A 703 15.40 15.35 -12.85
N ASP A 704 14.23 15.45 -12.23
CA ASP A 704 13.98 16.30 -11.07
C ASP A 704 14.33 15.57 -9.77
N ILE A 705 15.00 16.26 -8.84
CA ILE A 705 15.17 15.83 -7.45
C ILE A 705 14.60 16.93 -6.55
N ASN A 706 13.51 16.63 -5.85
CA ASN A 706 12.96 17.50 -4.82
C ASN A 706 13.50 17.08 -3.45
N ALA A 707 14.38 17.89 -2.87
CA ALA A 707 15.04 17.63 -1.59
C ALA A 707 14.63 18.62 -0.50
N ARG A 708 13.45 19.25 -0.63
CA ARG A 708 12.99 20.29 0.29
C ARG A 708 12.80 19.76 1.72
N GLY A 709 13.52 20.32 2.68
CA GLY A 709 13.45 19.94 4.09
C GLY A 709 14.12 18.60 4.43
N LEU A 710 14.95 18.08 3.53
CA LEU A 710 15.83 16.93 3.77
C LEU A 710 16.81 17.22 4.94
N ARG A 711 17.00 16.25 5.81
CA ARG A 711 18.03 16.27 6.87
C ARG A 711 18.96 15.08 6.70
N ALA A 712 20.26 15.35 6.66
CA ALA A 712 21.26 14.35 6.31
C ALA A 712 22.42 14.38 7.31
N TYR A 713 22.74 13.23 7.92
CA TYR A 713 23.75 13.09 8.98
C TYR A 713 24.80 12.01 8.63
N ASP A 714 26.06 12.20 9.04
CA ASP A 714 27.21 11.32 8.71
C ASP A 714 27.23 10.87 7.25
N ILE A 715 27.09 11.84 6.34
CA ILE A 715 26.97 11.54 4.92
C ILE A 715 28.34 11.42 4.25
N ASN A 716 28.50 10.44 3.35
CA ASN A 716 29.60 10.48 2.37
C ASN A 716 29.21 11.33 1.17
N ARG A 717 28.06 11.00 0.55
CA ARG A 717 27.49 11.67 -0.61
C ARG A 717 25.97 11.66 -0.49
N LEU A 718 25.31 12.74 -0.87
CA LEU A 718 23.88 12.75 -1.16
C LEU A 718 23.64 12.10 -2.52
N PHE A 719 24.27 12.67 -3.56
CA PHE A 719 23.97 12.32 -4.93
C PHE A 719 25.25 11.99 -5.69
N THR A 720 25.27 10.83 -6.34
CA THR A 720 26.25 10.48 -7.38
C THR A 720 25.49 10.41 -8.70
N LEU A 721 25.64 11.47 -9.51
CA LEU A 721 24.89 11.69 -10.74
C LEU A 721 25.79 11.54 -11.95
N TYR A 722 25.36 10.74 -12.92
CA TYR A 722 26.07 10.49 -14.16
C TYR A 722 25.19 10.79 -15.36
N ALA A 723 25.76 11.48 -16.36
CA ALA A 723 25.15 11.78 -17.65
C ALA A 723 23.81 12.53 -17.57
N GLY A 724 23.47 13.24 -18.65
CA GLY A 724 22.16 13.87 -18.81
C GLY A 724 21.96 15.15 -17.99
N LYS A 725 20.71 15.60 -17.93
CA LYS A 725 20.31 16.85 -17.30
C LYS A 725 19.58 16.60 -15.99
N TRP A 726 19.96 17.32 -14.96
CA TRP A 726 19.43 17.19 -13.61
C TRP A 726 18.95 18.54 -13.10
N LYS A 727 17.86 18.53 -12.34
CA LYS A 727 17.38 19.69 -11.60
C LYS A 727 17.15 19.31 -10.15
N ILE A 728 17.75 20.05 -9.22
CA ILE A 728 17.65 19.79 -7.78
C ILE A 728 17.01 21.00 -7.10
N GLY A 729 15.98 20.75 -6.28
CA GLY A 729 15.31 21.75 -5.47
C GLY A 729 15.64 21.59 -3.98
N PHE A 730 16.21 22.65 -3.39
CA PHE A 730 16.56 22.80 -1.98
C PHE A 730 15.76 23.96 -1.34
N SER A 731 15.73 24.01 0.00
CA SER A 731 14.96 24.93 0.85
C SER A 731 15.58 25.13 2.25
N GLY A 732 16.91 25.17 2.35
CA GLY A 732 17.62 25.41 3.62
C GLY A 732 17.90 24.13 4.42
N GLU A 733 18.14 23.02 3.72
CA GLU A 733 18.42 21.69 4.25
C GLU A 733 19.63 21.68 5.17
N VAL A 734 19.65 20.77 6.16
CA VAL A 734 20.77 20.59 7.09
C VAL A 734 21.54 19.34 6.71
N LEU A 735 22.82 19.52 6.36
CA LEU A 735 23.75 18.47 5.96
C LEU A 735 24.91 18.42 6.95
N THR A 736 25.12 17.27 7.59
CA THR A 736 26.25 17.06 8.51
C THR A 736 27.19 16.01 7.88
N PRO A 737 28.35 16.42 7.35
CA PRO A 737 29.31 15.49 6.76
C PRO A 737 29.92 14.58 7.83
N GLY A 738 30.26 13.34 7.44
CA GLY A 738 31.10 12.48 8.26
C GLY A 738 32.55 12.98 8.33
N ALA A 739 33.30 12.58 9.37
CA ALA A 739 34.70 12.94 9.51
C ALA A 739 35.50 12.61 8.23
N LEU A 740 36.26 13.59 7.70
CA LEU A 740 37.04 13.50 6.45
C LEU A 740 36.22 13.34 5.14
N LYS A 741 34.90 13.62 5.14
CA LYS A 741 34.02 13.44 3.96
C LYS A 741 33.35 14.75 3.56
N LEU A 742 33.78 15.40 2.48
CA LEU A 742 33.38 16.78 2.18
C LEU A 742 32.61 16.96 0.86
N THR A 743 32.18 15.87 0.19
CA THR A 743 31.65 15.93 -1.19
C THR A 743 30.20 15.46 -1.29
N PRO A 744 29.22 16.29 -0.91
CA PRO A 744 27.81 15.91 -0.90
C PRO A 744 27.26 15.59 -2.29
N ILE A 745 27.74 16.21 -3.37
CA ILE A 745 27.28 15.88 -4.74
C ILE A 745 28.48 15.52 -5.60
N PHE A 746 28.42 14.36 -6.24
CA PHE A 746 29.37 13.89 -7.22
C PHE A 746 28.74 13.92 -8.62
N MET A 747 29.49 14.45 -9.60
CA MET A 747 29.05 14.52 -10.99
C MET A 747 30.03 13.81 -11.92
N GLY A 748 29.53 12.92 -12.75
CA GLY A 748 30.27 12.34 -13.86
C GLY A 748 30.36 13.28 -15.06
N TYR A 749 31.20 12.93 -16.04
CA TYR A 749 31.24 13.60 -17.34
C TYR A 749 29.87 13.57 -18.05
N ASN A 750 29.65 14.50 -18.97
CA ASN A 750 28.43 14.67 -19.76
C ASN A 750 27.17 14.96 -18.91
N THR A 751 27.34 15.53 -17.72
CA THR A 751 26.25 15.85 -16.79
C THR A 751 26.02 17.36 -16.72
N THR A 752 24.78 17.81 -16.85
CA THR A 752 24.36 19.19 -16.56
C THR A 752 23.48 19.20 -15.32
N LEU A 753 23.80 20.03 -14.34
CA LEU A 753 23.05 20.16 -13.09
C LEU A 753 22.53 21.58 -12.91
N HIS A 754 21.25 21.72 -12.63
CA HIS A 754 20.58 22.96 -12.23
C HIS A 754 20.17 22.86 -10.76
N ILE A 755 20.53 23.85 -9.95
CA ILE A 755 20.23 23.91 -8.51
C ILE A 755 19.33 25.12 -8.24
N ASP A 756 18.14 24.85 -7.70
CA ASP A 756 17.17 25.84 -7.23
C ASP A 756 17.12 25.80 -5.68
N GLY A 757 17.35 26.95 -5.03
CA GLY A 757 17.50 27.05 -3.57
C GLY A 757 18.91 26.73 -3.06
N TYR A 758 19.06 26.57 -1.74
CA TYR A 758 20.34 26.39 -1.04
C TYR A 758 20.27 25.33 0.06
N ALA A 759 21.38 24.67 0.36
CA ALA A 759 21.54 23.75 1.48
C ALA A 759 22.63 24.26 2.44
N ARG A 760 22.42 24.09 3.75
CA ARG A 760 23.39 24.42 4.81
C ARG A 760 24.19 23.17 5.16
N VAL A 761 25.53 23.29 5.14
CA VAL A 761 26.43 22.27 5.65
C VAL A 761 26.90 22.68 7.05
N GLU A 762 26.56 21.91 8.09
CA GLU A 762 26.97 22.18 9.48
C GLU A 762 28.21 21.34 9.84
N GLY A 763 29.17 21.94 10.56
CA GLY A 763 30.39 21.27 11.03
C GLY A 763 31.63 21.41 10.13
N SER A 764 31.59 22.17 9.03
CA SER A 764 32.77 22.36 8.16
C SER A 764 33.58 23.62 8.51
N SER A 765 34.70 23.41 9.20
CA SER A 765 35.85 24.33 9.17
C SER A 765 37.11 23.63 8.64
N GLU A 766 36.94 22.53 7.89
CA GLU A 766 38.05 21.71 7.41
C GLU A 766 38.42 21.98 5.95
N LEU A 767 39.73 21.91 5.72
CA LEU A 767 40.41 22.09 4.44
C LEU A 767 40.19 20.85 3.55
N MET A 768 39.47 20.97 2.45
CA MET A 768 39.45 19.94 1.41
C MET A 768 40.77 19.90 0.65
N VAL A 769 41.33 18.73 0.45
CA VAL A 769 42.53 18.54 -0.39
C VAL A 769 42.15 17.76 -1.64
N THR A 770 42.26 18.38 -2.81
CA THR A 770 42.19 17.68 -4.11
C THR A 770 43.62 17.53 -4.67
N PRO A 771 43.84 16.70 -5.70
CA PRO A 771 45.11 16.66 -6.44
C PRO A 771 45.53 18.02 -7.03
N SER A 772 44.62 18.99 -7.08
CA SER A 772 44.79 20.33 -7.65
C SER A 772 44.85 21.46 -6.60
N GLY A 773 44.77 21.17 -5.29
CA GLY A 773 44.96 22.18 -4.23
C GLY A 773 44.19 21.91 -2.94
N SER A 774 44.34 22.82 -1.98
CA SER A 774 43.59 22.83 -0.71
C SER A 774 42.51 23.93 -0.70
N PHE A 775 41.30 23.64 -0.22
CA PHE A 775 40.14 24.54 -0.25
C PHE A 775 39.49 24.62 1.14
N THR A 776 39.20 25.82 1.66
CA THR A 776 38.43 25.97 2.91
C THR A 776 36.96 26.11 2.57
N LEU A 777 36.11 25.26 3.15
CA LEU A 777 34.66 25.32 2.91
C LEU A 777 33.97 26.18 3.95
N VAL A 778 33.11 27.07 3.49
CA VAL A 778 32.25 27.89 4.36
C VAL A 778 30.80 27.52 4.07
N ASN A 779 30.24 26.58 4.85
CA ASN A 779 28.81 26.23 4.86
C ASN A 779 28.15 25.93 3.49
N SER A 780 28.92 25.59 2.46
CA SER A 780 28.49 25.52 1.06
C SER A 780 28.72 24.15 0.42
N LEU A 781 27.93 23.82 -0.61
CA LEU A 781 28.03 22.58 -1.37
C LEU A 781 29.35 22.43 -2.14
N VAL A 782 29.97 21.25 -2.10
CA VAL A 782 31.15 20.90 -2.91
C VAL A 782 30.82 19.86 -3.96
N ILE A 783 31.34 20.08 -5.18
CA ILE A 783 31.22 19.15 -6.31
C ILE A 783 32.62 18.85 -6.88
N PRO A 784 33.19 17.66 -6.65
CA PRO A 784 34.44 17.22 -7.29
C PRO A 784 34.19 16.45 -8.60
N THR A 785 35.21 16.38 -9.47
CA THR A 785 35.33 15.35 -10.51
C THR A 785 36.31 14.28 -10.05
N ALA A 786 35.97 13.00 -10.21
CA ALA A 786 36.89 11.89 -9.86
C ALA A 786 36.90 10.72 -10.83
N GLU A 787 36.38 10.86 -12.04
CA GLU A 787 36.56 9.82 -13.06
C GLU A 787 37.69 10.18 -14.03
N SER A 788 38.34 9.13 -14.55
CA SER A 788 39.28 9.24 -15.65
C SER A 788 38.51 9.59 -16.93
N MET A 789 38.87 10.72 -17.54
CA MET A 789 38.30 11.18 -18.80
C MET A 789 38.51 10.14 -19.91
N VAL A 790 37.45 9.82 -20.66
CA VAL A 790 37.54 9.05 -21.91
C VAL A 790 37.45 10.02 -23.10
N ALA A 791 38.02 9.65 -24.24
CA ALA A 791 37.98 10.48 -25.44
C ALA A 791 36.52 10.80 -25.85
N GLY A 792 36.19 12.10 -25.91
CA GLY A 792 34.83 12.58 -26.24
C GLY A 792 33.99 13.01 -25.03
N ASP A 793 34.44 12.76 -23.80
CA ASP A 793 33.75 13.23 -22.60
C ASP A 793 33.80 14.76 -22.46
N VAL A 794 32.65 15.34 -22.12
CA VAL A 794 32.52 16.77 -21.79
C VAL A 794 32.49 16.94 -20.27
N ALA A 795 33.24 17.91 -19.75
CA ALA A 795 33.25 18.24 -18.32
C ALA A 795 31.82 18.55 -17.82
N PRO A 796 31.48 18.20 -16.57
CA PRO A 796 30.17 18.52 -16.00
C PRO A 796 29.94 20.04 -15.94
N VAL A 797 28.69 20.44 -16.15
CA VAL A 797 28.23 21.85 -16.10
C VAL A 797 27.27 22.03 -14.94
N ILE A 798 27.46 23.07 -14.12
CA ILE A 798 26.62 23.36 -12.97
C ILE A 798 26.06 24.78 -13.07
N HIS A 799 24.75 24.91 -12.91
CA HIS A 799 23.99 26.14 -12.78
C HIS A 799 23.39 26.21 -11.37
N SER A 800 23.63 27.29 -10.62
CA SER A 800 22.98 27.55 -9.34
C SER A 800 22.22 28.88 -9.41
N TYR A 801 20.95 28.86 -9.03
CA TYR A 801 20.08 30.04 -9.00
C TYR A 801 20.04 30.73 -7.63
N ASP A 802 20.70 30.16 -6.62
CA ASP A 802 20.82 30.74 -5.28
C ASP A 802 22.28 31.13 -4.98
N LYS A 803 22.49 32.41 -4.63
CA LYS A 803 23.80 33.02 -4.36
C LYS A 803 24.52 32.45 -3.13
N ARG A 804 23.83 31.70 -2.27
CA ARG A 804 24.41 31.07 -1.08
C ARG A 804 25.20 29.81 -1.40
N ASN A 805 24.99 29.21 -2.57
CA ASN A 805 25.77 28.06 -3.02
C ASN A 805 27.11 28.55 -3.61
N LEU A 806 28.23 28.08 -3.07
CA LEU A 806 29.57 28.35 -3.62
C LEU A 806 29.92 27.24 -4.63
N LEU A 807 30.41 27.60 -5.83
CA LEU A 807 30.72 26.65 -6.91
C LEU A 807 32.20 26.74 -7.31
N PRO A 808 32.92 25.61 -7.52
CA PRO A 808 34.30 25.69 -7.98
C PRO A 808 34.41 26.30 -9.39
N LEU A 809 35.31 27.28 -9.57
CA LEU A 809 35.48 28.06 -10.81
C LEU A 809 35.80 27.20 -12.04
N ALA A 810 36.38 26.01 -11.83
CA ALA A 810 36.76 25.07 -12.88
C ALA A 810 35.58 24.35 -13.55
N PHE A 811 34.38 24.36 -12.95
CA PHE A 811 33.19 23.65 -13.43
C PHE A 811 32.01 24.57 -13.77
N ALA A 812 32.18 25.88 -13.59
CA ALA A 812 31.20 26.89 -13.96
C ALA A 812 31.47 27.40 -15.38
N THR A 813 30.93 26.73 -16.40
CA THR A 813 31.01 27.24 -17.79
C THR A 813 29.87 28.22 -18.09
N ALA A 814 30.21 29.39 -18.67
CA ALA A 814 29.32 30.40 -19.24
C ALA A 814 27.94 30.58 -18.52
N PRO A 815 27.88 31.35 -17.43
CA PRO A 815 26.65 31.55 -16.67
C PRO A 815 25.49 32.06 -17.55
N GLN A 816 24.28 31.60 -17.27
CA GLN A 816 23.05 32.13 -17.88
C GLN A 816 22.74 33.53 -17.33
N ALA A 817 21.90 34.30 -18.04
CA ALA A 817 21.57 35.66 -17.62
C ALA A 817 20.89 35.66 -16.23
N GLY A 818 21.59 36.18 -15.21
CA GLY A 818 21.09 36.27 -13.82
C GLY A 818 21.84 35.39 -12.80
N GLU A 819 22.85 34.62 -13.20
CA GLU A 819 23.65 33.77 -12.28
C GLU A 819 24.87 34.54 -11.69
N GLU A 820 25.17 34.35 -10.40
CA GLU A 820 26.39 34.84 -9.71
C GLU A 820 27.34 33.66 -9.45
N LEU A 821 28.63 33.78 -9.85
CA LEU A 821 29.67 32.77 -9.60
C LEU A 821 30.56 33.20 -8.42
N THR A 822 30.91 32.28 -7.52
CA THR A 822 31.83 32.57 -6.40
C THR A 822 33.01 31.62 -6.43
N ASN A 823 34.25 32.13 -6.33
CA ASN A 823 35.47 31.33 -6.39
C ASN A 823 35.67 30.52 -5.09
N ALA A 824 35.71 29.19 -5.19
CA ALA A 824 35.89 28.27 -4.06
C ALA A 824 37.29 28.27 -3.41
N VAL A 825 38.31 28.89 -4.04
CA VAL A 825 39.72 28.81 -3.58
C VAL A 825 40.07 29.92 -2.58
N SER A 826 39.54 31.12 -2.77
CA SER A 826 39.95 32.31 -2.00
C SER A 826 38.90 32.81 -1.01
N GLY A 827 37.66 32.28 -1.07
CA GLY A 827 36.51 32.88 -0.39
C GLY A 827 36.16 34.28 -0.88
N GLN A 828 36.85 34.80 -1.91
CA GLN A 828 36.57 36.09 -2.51
C GLN A 828 35.56 35.95 -3.64
N LYS A 829 34.60 36.90 -3.66
CA LYS A 829 33.63 37.07 -4.74
C LYS A 829 34.39 37.42 -6.02
N GLU A 830 34.48 36.49 -6.98
CA GLU A 830 34.76 36.88 -8.36
C GLU A 830 33.42 37.18 -9.02
N ASN A 831 32.92 38.40 -8.83
CA ASN A 831 31.76 38.86 -9.59
C ASN A 831 32.19 38.91 -11.07
N ARG A 832 31.77 37.94 -11.87
CA ARG A 832 31.83 38.07 -13.33
C ARG A 832 30.60 38.86 -13.75
N LEU A 833 30.81 40.01 -14.37
CA LEU A 833 29.75 40.92 -14.79
C LEU A 833 29.55 40.81 -16.29
N LYS A 834 28.30 40.76 -16.75
CA LYS A 834 27.98 40.80 -18.17
C LYS A 834 27.91 42.24 -18.62
N TYR A 835 28.82 42.62 -19.50
CA TYR A 835 28.86 43.96 -20.03
C TYR A 835 28.55 44.00 -21.55
N GLY A 836 27.40 44.59 -21.91
CA GLY A 836 27.03 44.85 -23.31
C GLY A 836 27.06 43.59 -24.21
N HIS A 837 27.60 43.77 -25.42
CA HIS A 837 27.65 42.77 -26.49
C HIS A 837 28.81 41.74 -26.36
N PHE A 838 29.68 41.86 -25.35
CA PHE A 838 31.02 41.23 -25.35
C PHE A 838 31.24 40.08 -24.35
N GLY A 839 30.18 39.51 -23.77
CA GLY A 839 30.29 38.34 -22.88
C GLY A 839 30.59 38.67 -21.40
N TRP A 840 30.98 37.65 -20.64
CA TRP A 840 31.22 37.73 -19.19
C TRP A 840 32.69 38.06 -18.89
N VAL A 841 32.95 39.11 -18.11
CA VAL A 841 34.31 39.58 -17.78
C VAL A 841 34.47 39.68 -16.25
N PRO A 842 35.64 39.37 -15.68
CA PRO A 842 35.90 39.60 -14.25
C PRO A 842 35.70 41.07 -13.88
N GLU A 843 35.18 41.36 -12.68
CA GLU A 843 35.07 42.74 -12.14
C GLU A 843 36.40 43.50 -12.18
N SER A 844 37.53 42.79 -12.14
CA SER A 844 38.88 43.34 -12.23
C SER A 844 39.42 43.57 -13.65
N ASP A 845 38.70 43.17 -14.71
CA ASP A 845 39.24 43.14 -16.08
C ASP A 845 38.78 44.35 -16.91
N TRP A 846 39.49 45.47 -16.74
CA TRP A 846 39.22 46.80 -17.31
C TRP A 846 39.43 46.94 -18.84
N ARG A 847 39.39 45.85 -19.61
CA ARG A 847 39.89 45.81 -21.02
C ARG A 847 39.03 46.54 -22.06
N ASN A 848 37.85 47.06 -21.72
CA ASN A 848 36.98 47.83 -22.63
C ASN A 848 36.89 49.31 -22.22
N TYR A 849 38.05 49.89 -21.93
CA TYR A 849 38.28 51.27 -21.51
C TYR A 849 38.31 52.22 -22.71
N GLN A 850 37.37 53.15 -22.75
CA GLN A 850 37.33 54.23 -23.74
C GLN A 850 37.78 55.53 -23.08
N VAL A 851 38.68 56.28 -23.74
CA VAL A 851 39.10 57.60 -23.27
C VAL A 851 38.47 58.68 -24.13
N ALA A 852 38.01 59.76 -23.51
CA ALA A 852 37.64 60.96 -24.23
C ALA A 852 38.85 61.54 -24.97
N GLY A 853 38.74 61.74 -26.29
CA GLY A 853 39.86 62.23 -27.11
C GLY A 853 40.25 63.70 -26.87
N ASP A 854 39.44 64.47 -26.13
CA ASP A 854 39.66 65.88 -25.84
C ASP A 854 39.25 66.20 -24.40
N ALA A 855 40.21 66.54 -23.53
CA ALA A 855 39.97 66.85 -22.12
C ALA A 855 39.48 68.29 -21.86
N THR A 856 39.29 69.09 -22.92
CA THR A 856 38.87 70.50 -22.83
C THR A 856 37.38 70.73 -23.14
N ALA A 857 36.63 69.68 -23.47
CA ALA A 857 35.21 69.80 -23.77
C ALA A 857 34.39 70.15 -22.51
N ALA A 858 33.34 70.97 -22.67
CA ALA A 858 32.38 71.29 -21.60
C ALA A 858 31.28 70.22 -21.47
N VAL A 859 31.02 69.47 -22.54
CA VAL A 859 30.02 68.41 -22.59
C VAL A 859 30.61 67.17 -23.23
N TYR A 860 30.43 66.05 -22.55
CA TYR A 860 30.98 64.76 -22.91
C TYR A 860 29.86 63.75 -23.15
N ARG A 861 30.06 62.89 -24.15
CA ARG A 861 29.02 62.01 -24.69
C ARG A 861 29.52 60.58 -24.79
N PRO A 862 29.38 59.75 -23.74
CA PRO A 862 29.88 58.38 -23.74
C PRO A 862 29.19 57.50 -24.80
N LEU A 863 29.99 56.65 -25.43
CA LEU A 863 29.58 55.66 -26.43
C LEU A 863 29.58 54.25 -25.81
N PHE A 864 28.55 53.93 -25.03
CA PHE A 864 28.46 52.65 -24.31
C PHE A 864 28.17 51.43 -25.22
N ASP A 865 27.96 51.66 -26.52
CA ASP A 865 27.89 50.62 -27.55
C ASP A 865 29.28 50.03 -27.88
N ARG A 866 30.37 50.75 -27.56
CA ARG A 866 31.75 50.42 -27.93
C ARG A 866 32.64 49.98 -26.75
N GLY A 867 32.11 49.98 -25.53
CA GLY A 867 32.84 49.67 -24.30
C GLY A 867 32.09 50.15 -23.07
N ASN A 868 32.50 49.67 -21.89
CA ASN A 868 31.64 49.71 -20.69
C ASN A 868 32.17 50.63 -19.59
N VAL A 869 33.41 51.10 -19.74
CA VAL A 869 34.02 52.12 -18.89
C VAL A 869 34.47 53.24 -19.81
N TRP A 870 34.03 54.45 -19.51
CA TRP A 870 34.33 55.64 -20.29
C TRP A 870 35.00 56.68 -19.42
N HIS A 871 36.24 57.05 -19.73
CA HIS A 871 37.09 57.89 -18.89
C HIS A 871 37.41 59.23 -19.56
N VAL A 872 37.16 60.32 -18.83
CA VAL A 872 37.72 61.64 -19.10
C VAL A 872 38.92 61.87 -18.20
N ASN A 873 40.12 61.93 -18.77
CA ASN A 873 41.33 62.15 -18.00
C ASN A 873 41.76 63.62 -18.05
N GLY A 874 41.82 64.29 -16.89
CA GLY A 874 42.38 65.63 -16.73
C GLY A 874 41.44 66.76 -17.16
N ILE A 875 40.23 66.82 -16.61
CA ILE A 875 39.28 67.91 -16.88
C ILE A 875 39.84 69.25 -16.39
N LYS A 876 39.72 70.29 -17.22
CA LYS A 876 40.25 71.64 -16.94
C LYS A 876 39.18 72.69 -16.60
N GLN A 877 37.93 72.27 -16.59
CA GLN A 877 36.75 73.11 -16.36
C GLN A 877 35.60 72.23 -15.88
N ASN A 878 34.47 72.85 -15.50
CA ASN A 878 33.23 72.15 -15.19
C ASN A 878 32.68 71.43 -16.43
N ILE A 879 32.17 70.21 -16.25
CA ILE A 879 31.73 69.34 -17.35
C ILE A 879 30.32 68.78 -17.12
N THR A 880 29.65 68.41 -18.22
CA THR A 880 28.39 67.63 -18.17
C THR A 880 28.50 66.36 -19.00
N ILE A 881 28.06 65.23 -18.44
CA ILE A 881 27.90 63.95 -19.13
C ILE A 881 26.46 63.86 -19.68
N ALA A 882 26.33 63.77 -20.99
CA ALA A 882 25.03 63.78 -21.68
C ALA A 882 24.95 62.70 -22.78
N GLN A 883 23.76 62.49 -23.33
CA GLN A 883 23.54 61.48 -24.36
C GLN A 883 24.32 61.76 -25.67
N SER A 884 24.91 60.71 -26.24
CA SER A 884 25.51 60.73 -27.59
C SER A 884 24.45 60.47 -28.67
N SER A 885 24.73 60.83 -29.93
CA SER A 885 23.86 60.52 -31.08
C SER A 885 23.79 59.01 -31.40
N SER A 886 24.50 58.16 -30.66
CA SER A 886 24.43 56.70 -30.79
C SER A 886 23.24 56.14 -30.00
N ASN A 887 22.53 55.20 -30.61
CA ASN A 887 21.31 54.65 -30.03
C ASN A 887 21.68 53.65 -28.93
N TRP A 888 21.61 54.06 -27.65
CA TRP A 888 21.80 53.18 -26.48
C TRP A 888 20.80 52.01 -26.41
N SER A 889 19.85 51.91 -27.35
CA SER A 889 18.98 50.74 -27.55
C SER A 889 19.73 49.42 -27.78
N VAL A 890 21.01 49.47 -28.13
CA VAL A 890 21.86 48.27 -28.21
C VAL A 890 22.17 47.64 -26.85
N LEU A 891 22.05 48.40 -25.76
CA LEU A 891 22.16 47.87 -24.40
C LEU A 891 20.83 47.21 -23.99
N LYS A 892 20.91 46.07 -23.30
CA LYS A 892 19.73 45.44 -22.70
C LYS A 892 19.44 46.07 -21.33
N PRO A 893 18.17 46.25 -20.93
CA PRO A 893 17.82 46.63 -19.55
C PRO A 893 18.54 45.72 -18.54
N GLY A 894 19.18 46.32 -17.53
CA GLY A 894 20.05 45.65 -16.55
C GLY A 894 21.56 45.72 -16.85
N ALA A 895 21.99 46.17 -18.05
CA ALA A 895 23.41 46.34 -18.36
C ALA A 895 24.06 47.41 -17.49
N ARG A 896 25.27 47.16 -16.97
CA ARG A 896 26.06 48.10 -16.16
C ARG A 896 27.08 48.86 -17.01
N VAL A 897 27.31 50.12 -16.69
CA VAL A 897 28.33 50.99 -17.30
C VAL A 897 28.96 51.89 -16.25
N ALA A 898 30.18 52.36 -16.49
CA ALA A 898 30.87 53.31 -15.61
C ALA A 898 31.41 54.53 -16.38
N VAL A 899 31.35 55.69 -15.73
CA VAL A 899 32.00 56.93 -16.18
C VAL A 899 33.07 57.29 -15.17
N MET A 900 34.31 57.41 -15.64
CA MET A 900 35.44 57.87 -14.84
C MET A 900 35.80 59.30 -15.23
N VAL A 901 36.13 60.12 -14.24
CA VAL A 901 36.51 61.52 -14.48
C VAL A 901 37.68 61.87 -13.56
N THR A 902 38.84 62.17 -14.17
CA THR A 902 40.03 62.64 -13.44
C THR A 902 40.10 64.15 -13.49
N GLN A 903 40.26 64.77 -12.32
CA GLN A 903 40.53 66.20 -12.17
C GLN A 903 41.93 66.55 -12.67
N ASP A 904 42.13 67.73 -13.26
CA ASP A 904 43.47 68.22 -13.56
C ASP A 904 44.27 68.55 -12.27
N SER A 905 45.45 69.14 -12.44
CA SER A 905 46.32 69.53 -11.33
C SER A 905 45.78 70.68 -10.47
N ILE A 906 44.66 71.32 -10.85
CA ILE A 906 44.00 72.37 -10.06
C ILE A 906 42.86 71.76 -9.24
N GLY A 907 42.07 70.89 -9.85
CA GLY A 907 40.90 70.25 -9.22
C GLY A 907 39.77 71.22 -8.89
N GLY A 908 38.73 70.71 -8.23
CA GLY A 908 37.54 71.48 -7.87
C GLY A 908 36.57 71.73 -9.01
N HIS A 909 36.75 71.11 -10.17
CA HIS A 909 35.83 71.25 -11.29
C HIS A 909 34.58 70.40 -11.08
N THR A 910 33.41 70.99 -11.35
CA THR A 910 32.11 70.32 -11.18
C THR A 910 31.85 69.29 -12.28
N VAL A 911 31.40 68.08 -11.91
CA VAL A 911 30.93 67.02 -12.82
C VAL A 911 29.42 66.86 -12.67
N ALA A 912 28.68 67.23 -13.72
CA ALA A 912 27.23 67.08 -13.79
C ALA A 912 26.83 65.96 -14.77
N PHE A 913 25.64 65.38 -14.58
CA PHE A 913 25.04 64.41 -15.50
C PHE A 913 23.66 64.90 -15.94
N ASP A 914 23.32 64.71 -17.21
CA ASP A 914 22.03 65.12 -17.75
C ASP A 914 20.88 64.34 -17.07
N PRO A 915 19.98 65.02 -16.32
CA PRO A 915 18.92 64.37 -15.58
C PRO A 915 17.88 63.69 -16.47
N ALA A 916 17.81 64.03 -17.77
CA ALA A 916 16.94 63.36 -18.73
C ALA A 916 17.35 61.89 -18.96
N ASN A 917 18.65 61.58 -18.79
CA ASN A 917 19.23 60.28 -19.07
C ASN A 917 19.79 59.57 -17.84
N PHE A 918 20.32 60.31 -16.87
CA PHE A 918 20.98 59.76 -15.69
C PHE A 918 20.25 60.21 -14.43
N THR A 919 19.82 59.25 -13.63
CA THR A 919 19.15 59.51 -12.36
C THR A 919 19.94 58.84 -11.24
N PHE A 920 20.20 59.58 -10.17
CA PHE A 920 20.86 59.05 -8.98
C PHE A 920 19.83 58.80 -7.87
N GLY A 921 19.94 57.66 -7.19
CA GLY A 921 19.21 57.40 -5.95
C GLY A 921 19.84 58.07 -4.72
N TYR A 922 20.90 58.85 -4.90
CA TYR A 922 21.66 59.54 -3.86
C TYR A 922 22.17 60.90 -4.39
N THR A 923 22.70 61.76 -3.52
CA THR A 923 23.35 63.02 -3.93
C THR A 923 24.83 62.74 -4.23
N PRO A 924 25.28 62.76 -5.51
CA PRO A 924 26.67 62.47 -5.84
C PRO A 924 27.59 63.63 -5.45
N ALA A 925 28.85 63.33 -5.12
CA ALA A 925 29.88 64.36 -5.02
C ALA A 925 30.13 64.94 -6.41
N THR A 926 29.90 66.24 -6.57
CA THR A 926 30.00 66.94 -7.85
C THR A 926 31.38 67.56 -8.07
N GLU A 927 32.24 67.65 -7.06
CA GLU A 927 33.59 68.23 -7.17
C GLU A 927 34.61 67.37 -6.43
N ALA A 928 35.84 67.28 -6.95
CA ALA A 928 36.91 66.47 -6.36
C ALA A 928 38.26 67.22 -6.37
N PRO A 929 39.18 66.92 -5.43
CA PRO A 929 40.50 67.55 -5.38
C PRO A 929 41.37 67.29 -6.62
N ALA A 930 42.43 68.08 -6.79
CA ALA A 930 43.37 67.96 -7.91
C ALA A 930 43.88 66.52 -8.09
N GLY A 931 43.94 66.04 -9.33
CA GLY A 931 44.42 64.71 -9.69
C GLY A 931 43.53 63.53 -9.28
N THR A 932 42.41 63.77 -8.59
CA THR A 932 41.51 62.71 -8.10
C THR A 932 40.68 62.15 -9.25
N THR A 933 40.50 60.81 -9.31
CA THR A 933 39.68 60.15 -10.33
C THR A 933 38.37 59.66 -9.75
N SER A 934 37.27 60.37 -10.00
CA SER A 934 35.94 59.94 -9.56
C SER A 934 35.34 58.89 -10.51
N VAL A 935 34.66 57.89 -9.96
CA VAL A 935 33.98 56.83 -10.72
C VAL A 935 32.48 56.89 -10.44
N TYR A 936 31.67 56.83 -11.50
CA TYR A 936 30.21 56.86 -11.42
C TYR A 936 29.64 55.65 -12.15
N GLU A 937 29.02 54.73 -11.41
CA GLU A 937 28.43 53.50 -11.95
C GLU A 937 26.92 53.64 -12.18
N PHE A 938 26.44 53.07 -13.29
CA PHE A 938 25.04 53.14 -13.68
C PHE A 938 24.53 51.80 -14.20
N VAL A 939 23.23 51.56 -13.97
CA VAL A 939 22.46 50.45 -14.55
C VAL A 939 21.50 51.00 -15.60
N TYR A 940 21.57 50.49 -16.82
CA TYR A 940 20.66 50.85 -17.90
C TYR A 940 19.26 50.30 -17.66
N GLN A 941 18.24 51.16 -17.71
CA GLN A 941 16.83 50.82 -17.44
C GLN A 941 16.01 50.61 -18.72
N GLY A 942 16.59 50.84 -19.90
CA GLY A 942 15.86 50.89 -21.17
C GLY A 942 15.43 52.31 -21.56
N GLY A 943 15.12 52.53 -22.84
CA GLY A 943 14.64 53.81 -23.35
C GLY A 943 15.62 54.99 -23.20
N GLY A 944 16.93 54.73 -23.13
CA GLY A 944 17.96 55.77 -22.96
C GLY A 944 18.15 56.25 -21.51
N LYS A 945 17.60 55.55 -20.51
CA LYS A 945 17.67 55.91 -19.09
C LYS A 945 18.64 55.04 -18.30
N PHE A 946 19.35 55.66 -17.36
CA PHE A 946 20.36 55.06 -16.49
C PHE A 946 20.07 55.42 -15.03
N TYR A 947 20.26 54.46 -14.13
CA TYR A 947 20.02 54.64 -12.70
C TYR A 947 21.23 54.20 -11.88
N SER A 948 21.68 55.05 -10.95
CA SER A 948 22.78 54.76 -10.02
C SER A 948 22.25 54.55 -8.60
N MET A 949 22.60 53.42 -7.97
CA MET A 949 22.08 52.99 -6.65
C MET A 949 23.11 53.02 -5.52
N ILE A 950 24.41 53.17 -5.80
CA ILE A 950 25.47 53.08 -4.79
C ILE A 950 26.48 54.22 -5.02
N PRO A 951 26.87 54.99 -3.99
CA PRO A 951 27.96 55.95 -4.08
C PRO A 951 29.30 55.21 -3.98
N ASN A 952 30.04 55.09 -5.08
CA ASN A 952 31.43 54.62 -5.05
C ASN A 952 32.33 55.65 -5.76
N VAL A 953 32.75 56.69 -5.03
CA VAL A 953 33.88 57.52 -5.43
C VAL A 953 35.12 56.87 -4.84
N TRP A 954 35.93 56.21 -5.66
CA TRP A 954 37.29 55.84 -5.26
C TRP A 954 38.15 57.08 -5.52
N ALA A 955 38.94 57.53 -4.54
CA ALA A 955 39.85 58.66 -4.74
C ALA A 955 41.13 58.20 -5.43
#